data_AF-A0A4U0WVX2-F1
#
_entry.id   AF-A0A4U0WVX2-F1
#
_cell.length_a   1.000
_cell.length_b   1.000
_cell.length_c   1.000
_cell.angle_alpha   90.00
_cell.angle_beta   90.00
_cell.angle_gamma   90.00
#
_symmetry.space_group_name_H-M   'P 1'
#
loop_
_entity.id
_entity.type
_entity.pdbx_description
1 polymer ?
#
loop_
_entity_poly.entity_id
_entity_poly.type
_entity_poly.pdbx_seq_one_letter_code
_entity_poly.pdbx_strand_id
1 'polypeptide(L)'
;MAPATTHHLYPSFPAELRTAPLVSISLAKLEASDGAESQAFFDACRNLGFFYLDTASSPLGSSLVAEAEQLNDLQKEFFELANVEKENYAREKLDPFFGYRHGDLGARHDDGTPKRNESYNMRKDDFMGNCEALPHPDLIKEHWSLLQSYVRHCRAAIDLMITHLEVHLELPIGTLASLHRINERSGDHVRFNQRAIQPYSEGDAKQGEHTDFGTLTILFNWLGGLQIRRPDTEDWVYVKPVPGHAIINLGDSLVKFTAGILRSNVHRVVVPPPPQDKMTRNSLVYFSRPEDTVVLKRLRGGLIDKQPRTETAEPEMTSQEWILRRSVGDLKGVYTHNRGLELRSQMAAGRVRMDDIPVELRGLVTYLDSDDRPSAIVSGAGVVAYRNASFKGLPLLEHEAQLILDRLRRADEGDKQVQKIVADDGRTWKRAHLLNGWTTLVCVGGYEDQTQDAGIGLEPDLPSETKPEIPETNSSPMLAKSEYFDWTRLAAAGLPPWTQYIRDFDWASTPVGPMQTWSLHLRSVVVYMMNNPQPRLVVWDIYEGLRPYFEQAWRGNPVTLKELPVMMQREGSAVEEKHFDFSLLPIVGQDGHPIGILDELVDTTQAVRGRRRRDSVRNVGQMISSATTLKQLWPAFLTGLEPAVVDAPYAVLYSIQDDVPETQAEATQKKCVLEGTVGIGADHATLPPEFSLGMHLNTGPGLIKACLQAWQTGEPITLHSTDGSLPPSLTSANPGRAFDEEIRTAIVAPITTAVADEEMLGILVMGLSPRSPYDEEYKLWTHIVSDLVRKTATLIVLPEEQRRAQKIANELNDSLAQQLRVTTLQAERSEGKFRRMAESAPQGMYMFDAEGKTLHVNDRYLAMLGETREQHATRRPDGDDWRDQVHPEDLDRFIQSWDIIMQKKTPITIEYRLKKPWKSVDDTTGQDLEGETWLLANAFPDIGADGEVIAVMGWLTDVSHRRMAEKLLAQRLNDALENKRQTEAFIDMTSHEMRNPLSAILQSADSIVSTLTATVMPIVGGNVSVSSETADEIVDAAQTIILCAQHQKRIVDDILTLSKLDASLLVISPEK
;
A
#
# COMPACT_ATOMS: atom_id res chain seq x y z
N MET A 1 10.26 -24.41 46.95
CA MET A 1 10.66 -24.70 45.55
C MET A 1 11.10 -23.38 44.94
N ALA A 2 12.23 -23.35 44.24
CA ALA A 2 12.61 -22.17 43.46
C ALA A 2 11.48 -21.87 42.44
N PRO A 3 11.19 -20.60 42.11
CA PRO A 3 10.20 -20.28 41.09
C PRO A 3 10.60 -20.97 39.78
N ALA A 4 9.67 -21.68 39.15
CA ALA A 4 9.89 -22.43 37.91
C ALA A 4 10.21 -21.55 36.69
N THR A 5 10.25 -20.23 36.86
CA THR A 5 10.49 -19.26 35.78
C THR A 5 11.37 -18.10 36.26
N THR A 6 12.10 -17.48 35.33
CA THR A 6 13.03 -16.37 35.63
C THR A 6 12.38 -15.00 35.72
N HIS A 7 11.05 -14.90 35.60
CA HIS A 7 10.29 -13.64 35.63
C HIS A 7 10.57 -12.77 36.87
N HIS A 8 10.87 -13.40 38.01
CA HIS A 8 11.18 -12.72 39.28
C HIS A 8 12.53 -11.98 39.26
N LEU A 9 13.39 -12.23 38.26
CA LEU A 9 14.66 -11.53 38.07
C LEU A 9 14.49 -10.17 37.36
N TYR A 10 13.29 -9.91 36.81
CA TYR A 10 12.98 -8.67 36.10
C TYR A 10 12.10 -7.73 36.95
N PRO A 11 12.16 -6.41 36.73
CA PRO A 11 11.25 -5.47 37.36
C PRO A 11 9.79 -5.83 37.10
N SER A 12 8.92 -5.65 38.08
CA SER A 12 7.48 -5.94 37.95
C SER A 12 6.84 -5.14 36.82
N PHE A 13 5.97 -5.79 36.06
CA PHE A 13 5.12 -5.11 35.07
C PHE A 13 4.18 -4.11 35.80
N PRO A 14 4.02 -2.87 35.32
CA PRO A 14 3.23 -1.86 36.01
C PRO A 14 1.75 -2.25 36.16
N ALA A 15 1.23 -2.18 37.38
CA ALA A 15 -0.15 -2.58 37.69
C ALA A 15 -1.21 -1.60 37.14
N GLU A 16 -0.84 -0.32 37.04
CA GLU A 16 -1.72 0.79 36.60
C GLU A 16 -2.00 0.76 35.07
N LEU A 17 -1.22 -0.01 34.30
CA LEU A 17 -1.33 -0.02 32.85
C LEU A 17 -2.52 -0.86 32.38
N ARG A 18 -3.26 -0.33 31.41
CA ARG A 18 -4.34 -1.05 30.74
C ARG A 18 -3.77 -2.24 29.98
N THR A 19 -4.27 -3.43 30.30
CA THR A 19 -3.85 -4.69 29.68
C THR A 19 -4.96 -5.31 28.84
N ALA A 20 -4.56 -6.15 27.89
CA ALA A 20 -5.46 -6.99 27.13
C ALA A 20 -6.26 -7.92 28.06
N PRO A 21 -7.59 -8.05 27.88
CA PRO A 21 -8.43 -8.96 28.66
C PRO A 21 -8.25 -10.40 28.16
N LEU A 22 -7.02 -10.93 28.18
CA LEU A 22 -6.74 -12.30 27.77
C LEU A 22 -7.28 -13.27 28.82
N VAL A 23 -8.07 -14.24 28.36
CA VAL A 23 -8.50 -15.37 29.18
C VAL A 23 -7.32 -16.31 29.38
N SER A 24 -7.21 -16.90 30.57
CA SER A 24 -6.25 -17.97 30.83
C SER A 24 -6.93 -19.32 30.63
N ILE A 25 -6.37 -20.14 29.74
CA ILE A 25 -6.85 -21.46 29.36
C ILE A 25 -5.89 -22.51 29.95
N SER A 26 -6.40 -23.40 30.79
CA SER A 26 -5.61 -24.44 31.45
C SER A 26 -5.30 -25.60 30.51
N LEU A 27 -4.00 -25.81 30.24
CA LEU A 27 -3.53 -26.94 29.43
C LEU A 27 -3.93 -28.29 30.05
N ALA A 28 -3.78 -28.43 31.37
CA ALA A 28 -4.13 -29.68 32.08
C ALA A 28 -5.61 -30.04 31.94
N LYS A 29 -6.50 -29.04 31.91
CA LYS A 29 -7.93 -29.27 31.71
C LYS A 29 -8.28 -29.56 30.25
N LEU A 30 -7.58 -28.96 29.28
CA LEU A 30 -7.70 -29.36 27.88
C LEU A 30 -7.24 -30.82 27.69
N GLU A 31 -6.12 -31.23 28.30
CA GLU A 31 -5.67 -32.64 28.30
C GLU A 31 -6.74 -33.58 28.89
N ALA A 32 -7.46 -33.13 29.91
CA ALA A 32 -8.58 -33.84 30.52
C ALA A 32 -9.91 -33.73 29.73
N SER A 33 -9.92 -33.05 28.58
CA SER A 33 -11.11 -32.78 27.78
C SER A 33 -12.27 -32.12 28.55
N ASP A 34 -11.96 -31.20 29.47
CA ASP A 34 -12.96 -30.45 30.22
C ASP A 34 -13.82 -29.59 29.28
N GLY A 35 -15.14 -29.77 29.34
CA GLY A 35 -16.06 -29.12 28.42
C GLY A 35 -16.14 -27.59 28.58
N ALA A 36 -16.04 -27.09 29.81
CA ALA A 36 -16.10 -25.65 30.07
C ALA A 36 -14.81 -24.94 29.63
N GLU A 37 -13.66 -25.55 29.91
CA GLU A 37 -12.37 -25.05 29.45
C GLU A 37 -12.25 -25.12 27.92
N SER A 38 -12.71 -26.21 27.32
CA SER A 38 -12.73 -26.37 25.86
C SER A 38 -13.62 -25.31 25.19
N GLN A 39 -14.78 -24.99 25.77
CA GLN A 39 -15.64 -23.92 25.27
C GLN A 39 -14.98 -22.54 25.43
N ALA A 40 -14.38 -22.25 26.60
CA ALA A 40 -13.67 -21.00 26.84
C ALA A 40 -12.50 -20.81 25.86
N PHE A 41 -11.77 -21.89 25.54
CA PHE A 41 -10.73 -21.91 24.52
C PHE A 41 -11.30 -21.53 23.15
N PHE A 42 -12.38 -22.18 22.71
CA PHE A 42 -13.00 -21.87 21.41
C PHE A 42 -13.51 -20.43 21.34
N ASP A 43 -14.14 -19.92 22.42
CA ASP A 43 -14.59 -18.54 22.51
C ASP A 43 -13.43 -17.54 22.44
N ALA A 44 -12.30 -17.85 23.10
CA ALA A 44 -11.09 -17.03 23.01
C ALA A 44 -10.53 -16.98 21.58
N CYS A 45 -10.53 -18.11 20.86
CA CYS A 45 -10.13 -18.19 19.45
C CYS A 45 -11.04 -17.40 18.51
N ARG A 46 -12.35 -17.31 18.79
CA ARG A 46 -13.32 -16.56 18.00
C ARG A 46 -13.29 -15.05 18.28
N ASN A 47 -13.21 -14.68 19.55
CA ASN A 47 -13.39 -13.30 19.98
C ASN A 47 -12.14 -12.45 19.68
N LEU A 48 -11.03 -12.82 20.30
CA LEU A 48 -9.80 -12.04 20.27
C LEU A 48 -8.68 -12.75 19.49
N GLY A 49 -8.74 -14.07 19.33
CA GLY A 49 -7.66 -14.83 18.69
C GLY A 49 -6.37 -14.85 19.50
N PHE A 50 -6.42 -14.43 20.77
CA PHE A 50 -5.32 -14.38 21.73
C PHE A 50 -5.79 -14.86 23.10
N PHE A 51 -4.98 -15.63 23.79
CA PHE A 51 -5.22 -16.09 25.16
C PHE A 51 -3.90 -16.51 25.84
N TYR A 52 -3.92 -16.64 27.16
CA TYR A 52 -2.84 -17.32 27.86
C TYR A 52 -3.12 -18.82 27.92
N LEU A 53 -2.11 -19.63 27.69
CA LEU A 53 -2.12 -21.06 28.01
C LEU A 53 -1.43 -21.23 29.36
N ASP A 54 -2.22 -21.50 30.39
CA ASP A 54 -1.73 -21.87 31.71
C ASP A 54 -1.14 -23.28 31.64
N THR A 55 0.17 -23.34 31.83
CA THR A 55 0.94 -24.59 31.78
C THR A 55 1.02 -25.28 33.14
N ALA A 56 0.50 -24.63 34.20
CA ALA A 56 0.53 -25.18 35.54
C ALA A 56 -0.23 -26.51 35.60
N SER A 57 0.29 -27.42 36.42
CA SER A 57 -0.32 -28.74 36.67
C SER A 57 -0.41 -29.66 35.45
N SER A 58 0.19 -29.31 34.30
CA SER A 58 0.37 -30.20 33.15
C SER A 58 1.83 -30.65 33.07
N PRO A 59 2.12 -31.96 32.92
CA PRO A 59 3.48 -32.44 32.64
C PRO A 59 4.04 -31.87 31.34
N LEU A 60 3.22 -31.83 30.28
CA LEU A 60 3.59 -31.23 28.99
C LEU A 60 3.87 -29.73 29.16
N GLY A 61 3.02 -29.03 29.89
CA GLY A 61 3.20 -27.62 30.21
C GLY A 61 4.48 -27.33 30.99
N SER A 62 4.81 -28.19 31.96
CA SER A 62 6.03 -28.08 32.76
C SER A 62 7.28 -28.25 31.91
N SER A 63 7.29 -29.21 30.97
CA SER A 63 8.37 -29.38 30.00
C SER A 63 8.52 -28.16 29.10
N LEU A 64 7.40 -27.66 28.54
CA LEU A 64 7.41 -26.47 27.68
C LEU A 64 8.04 -25.25 28.35
N VAL A 65 7.68 -24.98 29.60
CA VAL A 65 8.23 -23.83 30.36
C VAL A 65 9.71 -24.04 30.68
N ALA A 66 10.10 -25.23 31.12
CA ALA A 66 11.49 -25.53 31.44
C ALA A 66 12.40 -25.40 30.22
N GLU A 67 11.98 -25.93 29.07
CA GLU A 67 12.71 -25.82 27.81
C GLU A 67 12.71 -24.40 27.28
N ALA A 68 11.62 -23.64 27.43
CA ALA A 68 11.57 -22.22 27.06
C ALA A 68 12.55 -21.36 27.87
N GLU A 69 12.72 -21.65 29.16
CA GLU A 69 13.73 -20.98 30.01
C GLU A 69 15.16 -21.35 29.56
N GLN A 70 15.43 -22.62 29.28
CA GLN A 70 16.74 -23.05 28.76
C GLN A 70 17.05 -22.41 27.39
N LEU A 71 16.07 -22.35 26.49
CA LEU A 71 16.20 -21.69 25.20
C LEU A 71 16.31 -20.16 25.33
N ASN A 72 15.79 -19.57 26.41
CA ASN A 72 15.98 -18.16 26.70
C ASN A 72 17.42 -17.82 27.12
N ASP A 73 18.08 -18.75 27.80
CA ASP A 73 19.50 -18.59 28.12
C ASP A 73 20.35 -18.82 26.87
N LEU A 74 20.06 -19.87 26.11
CA LEU A 74 20.70 -20.13 24.82
C LEU A 74 20.57 -18.95 23.83
N GLN A 75 19.40 -18.30 23.74
CA GLN A 75 19.25 -17.16 22.84
C GLN A 75 20.09 -15.95 23.27
N LYS A 76 20.27 -15.74 24.59
CA LYS A 76 21.13 -14.65 25.08
C LYS A 76 22.58 -14.93 24.68
N GLU A 77 23.05 -16.15 24.93
CA GLU A 77 24.39 -16.59 24.51
C GLU A 77 24.58 -16.45 22.99
N PHE A 78 23.58 -16.83 22.19
CA PHE A 78 23.62 -16.66 20.74
C PHE A 78 23.75 -15.19 20.33
N PHE A 79 22.98 -14.26 20.93
CA PHE A 79 23.05 -12.85 20.56
C PHE A 79 24.32 -12.14 21.08
N GLU A 80 25.00 -12.71 22.08
CA GLU A 80 26.33 -12.28 22.55
C GLU A 80 27.48 -12.69 21.61
N LEU A 81 27.25 -13.63 20.67
CA LEU A 81 28.24 -13.96 19.64
C LEU A 81 28.62 -12.73 18.81
N ALA A 82 29.86 -12.74 18.32
CA ALA A 82 30.37 -11.65 17.49
C ALA A 82 29.48 -11.46 16.24
N ASN A 83 29.21 -10.20 15.89
CA ASN A 83 28.35 -9.86 14.75
C ASN A 83 28.78 -10.56 13.45
N VAL A 84 30.09 -10.65 13.20
CA VAL A 84 30.65 -11.33 12.02
C VAL A 84 30.31 -12.82 12.01
N GLU A 85 30.27 -13.46 13.18
CA GLU A 85 29.90 -14.86 13.31
C GLU A 85 28.40 -15.05 13.02
N LYS A 86 27.53 -14.24 13.63
CA LYS A 86 26.07 -14.28 13.37
C LYS A 86 25.75 -14.01 11.90
N GLU A 87 26.47 -13.08 11.26
CA GLU A 87 26.31 -12.72 9.85
C GLU A 87 26.70 -13.85 8.88
N ASN A 88 27.45 -14.88 9.29
CA ASN A 88 27.67 -16.08 8.47
C ASN A 88 26.39 -16.88 8.26
N TYR A 89 25.44 -16.75 9.17
CA TYR A 89 24.15 -17.44 9.14
C TYR A 89 23.00 -16.52 8.74
N ALA A 90 23.32 -15.36 8.14
CA ALA A 90 22.34 -14.41 7.64
C ALA A 90 21.43 -15.07 6.59
N ARG A 91 20.12 -14.81 6.68
CA ARG A 91 19.14 -15.42 5.77
C ARG A 91 19.47 -15.13 4.30
N GLU A 92 19.99 -13.94 3.99
CA GLU A 92 20.38 -13.53 2.64
C GLU A 92 21.46 -14.43 2.02
N LYS A 93 22.20 -15.19 2.84
CA LYS A 93 23.20 -16.17 2.42
C LYS A 93 22.68 -17.60 2.38
N LEU A 94 21.65 -17.92 3.16
CA LEU A 94 21.21 -19.29 3.41
C LEU A 94 19.86 -19.63 2.78
N ASP A 95 18.85 -18.79 2.99
CA ASP A 95 17.46 -19.07 2.62
C ASP A 95 16.62 -17.77 2.56
N PRO A 96 15.67 -17.62 1.62
CA PRO A 96 14.85 -16.41 1.49
C PRO A 96 14.09 -15.98 2.76
N PHE A 97 13.80 -16.90 3.67
CA PHE A 97 12.99 -16.67 4.87
C PHE A 97 13.69 -17.06 6.18
N PHE A 98 14.49 -18.14 6.17
CA PHE A 98 15.13 -18.69 7.35
C PHE A 98 16.58 -18.23 7.51
N GLY A 99 17.06 -18.14 8.74
CA GLY A 99 18.38 -17.60 9.07
C GLY A 99 18.32 -16.34 9.93
N TYR A 100 19.50 -15.76 10.16
CA TYR A 100 19.72 -14.60 11.01
C TYR A 100 19.38 -13.31 10.27
N ARG A 101 18.81 -12.35 11.00
CA ARG A 101 18.48 -11.01 10.49
C ARG A 101 18.64 -9.97 11.59
N HIS A 102 19.15 -8.80 11.25
CA HIS A 102 19.19 -7.65 12.14
C HIS A 102 18.66 -6.37 11.48
N GLY A 103 18.32 -5.39 12.31
CA GLY A 103 18.16 -3.99 11.94
C GLY A 103 19.04 -3.12 12.83
N ASP A 104 19.87 -2.28 12.22
CA ASP A 104 20.78 -1.39 12.94
C ASP A 104 20.03 -0.14 13.44
N LEU A 105 20.29 0.23 14.70
CA LEU A 105 19.61 1.38 15.35
C LEU A 105 20.40 2.68 15.26
N GLY A 106 21.52 2.71 14.54
CA GLY A 106 22.42 3.87 14.43
C GLY A 106 23.18 4.23 15.72
N ALA A 107 22.82 3.65 16.86
CA ALA A 107 23.53 3.78 18.13
C ALA A 107 24.58 2.66 18.31
N ARG A 108 25.55 2.87 19.21
CA ARG A 108 26.59 1.89 19.56
C ARG A 108 26.56 1.59 21.07
N HIS A 109 27.03 0.40 21.45
CA HIS A 109 27.39 0.04 22.81
C HIS A 109 28.69 0.74 23.23
N ASP A 110 29.02 0.71 24.52
CA ASP A 110 30.22 1.37 25.08
C ASP A 110 31.53 0.78 24.53
N ASP A 111 31.51 -0.48 24.07
CA ASP A 111 32.61 -1.16 23.40
C ASP A 111 32.73 -0.82 21.90
N GLY A 112 31.85 0.05 21.39
CA GLY A 112 31.81 0.49 19.99
C GLY A 112 31.01 -0.42 19.06
N THR A 113 30.42 -1.52 19.51
CA THR A 113 29.58 -2.39 18.66
C THR A 113 28.22 -1.75 18.35
N PRO A 114 27.64 -1.90 17.14
CA PRO A 114 26.32 -1.35 16.82
C PRO A 114 25.20 -1.98 17.67
N LYS A 115 24.29 -1.14 18.19
CA LYS A 115 23.05 -1.62 18.81
C LYS A 115 22.10 -2.11 17.72
N ARG A 116 21.60 -3.34 17.89
CA ARG A 116 20.80 -4.03 16.88
C ARG A 116 19.52 -4.59 17.47
N ASN A 117 18.50 -4.59 16.63
CA ASN A 117 17.29 -5.37 16.80
C ASN A 117 17.46 -6.65 15.98
N GLU A 118 17.47 -7.81 16.62
CA GLU A 118 17.99 -9.04 16.04
C GLU A 118 16.98 -10.19 16.14
N SER A 119 17.00 -11.08 15.14
CA SER A 119 16.15 -12.27 15.12
C SER A 119 16.85 -13.42 14.40
N TYR A 120 16.54 -14.65 14.83
CA TYR A 120 17.05 -15.86 14.19
C TYR A 120 15.92 -16.87 13.98
N ASN A 121 15.61 -17.16 12.71
CA ASN A 121 14.56 -18.11 12.32
C ASN A 121 15.17 -19.48 12.01
N MET A 122 14.89 -20.48 12.83
CA MET A 122 15.41 -21.84 12.65
C MET A 122 14.29 -22.81 12.28
N ARG A 123 14.43 -23.53 11.17
CA ARG A 123 13.37 -24.39 10.63
C ARG A 123 13.15 -25.58 11.55
N LYS A 124 11.89 -25.92 11.84
CA LYS A 124 11.52 -27.19 12.47
C LYS A 124 12.20 -28.37 11.75
N ASP A 125 12.15 -28.32 10.42
CA ASP A 125 12.55 -29.41 9.54
C ASP A 125 14.02 -29.78 9.67
N ASP A 126 14.88 -28.83 10.03
CA ASP A 126 16.30 -29.07 10.27
C ASP A 126 16.44 -30.03 11.48
N PHE A 127 15.75 -29.72 12.59
CA PHE A 127 15.82 -30.50 13.83
C PHE A 127 15.09 -31.84 13.77
N MET A 128 14.03 -31.91 12.96
CA MET A 128 13.22 -33.12 12.80
C MET A 128 13.75 -34.07 11.73
N GLY A 129 14.73 -33.63 10.91
CA GLY A 129 15.32 -34.44 9.86
C GLY A 129 14.41 -34.60 8.63
N ASN A 130 13.54 -33.62 8.37
CA ASN A 130 12.63 -33.64 7.23
C ASN A 130 13.30 -33.13 5.93
N CYS A 131 14.45 -32.48 6.05
CA CYS A 131 15.28 -32.02 4.94
C CYS A 131 16.76 -31.99 5.34
N GLU A 132 17.62 -31.69 4.37
CA GLU A 132 18.99 -31.27 4.68
C GLU A 132 18.97 -29.98 5.51
N ALA A 133 19.66 -30.03 6.65
CA ALA A 133 19.72 -28.92 7.59
C ALA A 133 20.52 -27.75 7.01
N LEU A 134 20.05 -26.50 7.23
CA LEU A 134 20.86 -25.33 6.91
C LEU A 134 22.12 -25.28 7.78
N PRO A 135 23.15 -24.53 7.36
CA PRO A 135 24.25 -24.18 8.24
C PRO A 135 23.76 -23.47 9.51
N HIS A 136 24.15 -23.99 10.67
CA HIS A 136 23.90 -23.41 11.99
C HIS A 136 25.22 -23.18 12.75
N PRO A 137 25.28 -22.20 13.67
CA PRO A 137 26.38 -22.08 14.63
C PRO A 137 26.55 -23.35 15.46
N ASP A 138 27.78 -23.65 15.86
CA ASP A 138 28.06 -24.85 16.67
C ASP A 138 27.32 -24.80 18.01
N LEU A 139 27.18 -23.62 18.62
CA LEU A 139 26.34 -23.39 19.80
C LEU A 139 24.90 -23.93 19.63
N ILE A 140 24.30 -23.76 18.45
CA ILE A 140 22.94 -24.24 18.15
C ILE A 140 22.94 -25.75 17.92
N LYS A 141 23.97 -26.29 17.26
CA LYS A 141 24.14 -27.75 17.04
C LYS A 141 24.35 -28.51 18.35
N GLU A 142 25.06 -27.92 19.31
CA GLU A 142 25.26 -28.51 20.65
C GLU A 142 23.93 -28.65 21.41
N HIS A 143 22.96 -27.77 21.12
CA HIS A 143 21.64 -27.76 21.75
C HIS A 143 20.53 -28.35 20.86
N TRP A 144 20.90 -29.13 19.83
CA TRP A 144 19.95 -29.68 18.86
C TRP A 144 18.85 -30.53 19.49
N SER A 145 19.19 -31.33 20.51
CA SER A 145 18.24 -32.17 21.24
C SER A 145 17.21 -31.36 22.02
N LEU A 146 17.62 -30.21 22.58
CA LEU A 146 16.72 -29.30 23.28
C LEU A 146 15.71 -28.68 22.32
N LEU A 147 16.17 -28.18 21.17
CA LEU A 147 15.30 -27.64 20.12
C LEU A 147 14.34 -28.70 19.59
N GLN A 148 14.82 -29.92 19.38
CA GLN A 148 13.97 -31.04 18.95
C GLN A 148 12.89 -31.38 19.98
N SER A 149 13.24 -31.44 21.26
CA SER A 149 12.29 -31.70 22.36
C SER A 149 11.23 -30.59 22.45
N TYR A 150 11.69 -29.33 22.44
CA TYR A 150 10.81 -28.16 22.48
C TYR A 150 9.80 -28.14 21.33
N VAL A 151 10.27 -28.38 20.11
CA VAL A 151 9.40 -28.49 18.91
C VAL A 151 8.36 -29.59 19.08
N ARG A 152 8.74 -30.77 19.59
CA ARG A 152 7.80 -31.89 19.82
C ARG A 152 6.75 -31.54 20.87
N HIS A 153 7.13 -30.90 21.96
CA HIS A 153 6.19 -30.46 22.99
C HIS A 153 5.26 -29.34 22.50
N CYS A 154 5.79 -28.37 21.74
CA CYS A 154 4.98 -27.34 21.10
C CYS A 154 3.94 -27.95 20.15
N ARG A 155 4.38 -28.91 19.32
CA ARG A 155 3.50 -29.66 18.42
C ARG A 155 2.41 -30.40 19.19
N ALA A 156 2.75 -31.11 20.27
CA ALA A 156 1.78 -31.84 21.09
C ALA A 156 0.69 -30.92 21.68
N ALA A 157 1.08 -29.75 22.20
CA ALA A 157 0.12 -28.76 22.70
C ALA A 157 -0.77 -28.21 21.57
N ILE A 158 -0.22 -27.99 20.37
CA ILE A 158 -0.97 -27.53 19.21
C ILE A 158 -1.93 -28.61 18.69
N ASP A 159 -1.52 -29.87 18.63
CA ASP A 159 -2.39 -30.99 18.23
C ASP A 159 -3.59 -31.13 19.17
N LEU A 160 -3.37 -30.97 20.48
CA LEU A 160 -4.44 -30.95 21.47
C LEU A 160 -5.42 -29.80 21.19
N MET A 161 -4.91 -28.57 21.03
CA MET A 161 -5.74 -27.40 20.70
C MET A 161 -6.49 -27.56 19.37
N ILE A 162 -5.84 -28.10 18.33
CA ILE A 162 -6.47 -28.40 17.04
C ILE A 162 -7.60 -29.41 17.20
N THR A 163 -7.41 -30.46 18.00
CA THR A 163 -8.46 -31.48 18.25
C THR A 163 -9.71 -30.82 18.86
N HIS A 164 -9.53 -29.92 19.83
CA HIS A 164 -10.65 -29.15 20.38
C HIS A 164 -11.31 -28.22 19.35
N LEU A 165 -10.52 -27.56 18.49
CA LEU A 165 -11.07 -26.74 17.40
C LEU A 165 -11.90 -27.58 16.41
N GLU A 166 -11.43 -28.76 16.03
CA GLU A 166 -12.15 -29.67 15.12
C GLU A 166 -13.51 -30.07 15.70
N VAL A 167 -13.57 -30.40 17.00
CA VAL A 167 -14.82 -30.72 17.69
C VAL A 167 -15.80 -29.53 17.63
N HIS A 168 -15.36 -28.33 18.02
CA HIS A 168 -16.22 -27.14 18.03
C HIS A 168 -16.62 -26.65 16.63
N LEU A 169 -15.79 -26.89 15.63
CA LEU A 169 -16.09 -26.59 14.23
C LEU A 169 -16.99 -27.64 13.56
N GLU A 170 -17.37 -28.70 14.28
CA GLU A 170 -18.12 -29.85 13.76
C GLU A 170 -17.39 -30.54 12.59
N LEU A 171 -16.05 -30.58 12.64
CA LEU A 171 -15.22 -31.26 11.65
C LEU A 171 -14.86 -32.68 12.09
N PRO A 172 -14.65 -33.62 11.16
CA PRO A 172 -14.05 -34.91 11.48
C PRO A 172 -12.68 -34.70 12.15
N ILE A 173 -12.45 -35.40 13.27
CA ILE A 173 -11.16 -35.36 13.98
C ILE A 173 -10.04 -35.78 13.02
N GLY A 174 -8.98 -34.98 12.97
CA GLY A 174 -7.84 -35.15 12.06
C GLY A 174 -7.90 -34.26 10.81
N THR A 175 -8.99 -33.55 10.54
CA THR A 175 -9.13 -32.69 9.35
C THR A 175 -8.06 -31.59 9.32
N LEU A 176 -7.92 -30.81 10.39
CA LEU A 176 -6.90 -29.77 10.55
C LEU A 176 -5.56 -30.37 10.94
N ALA A 177 -5.53 -31.41 11.79
CA ALA A 177 -4.28 -32.02 12.24
C ALA A 177 -3.49 -32.62 11.06
N SER A 178 -4.19 -33.20 10.08
CA SER A 178 -3.57 -33.75 8.86
C SER A 178 -2.86 -32.71 8.00
N LEU A 179 -3.12 -31.42 8.19
CA LEU A 179 -2.44 -30.34 7.45
C LEU A 179 -1.13 -29.89 8.11
N HIS A 180 -0.77 -30.46 9.27
CA HIS A 180 0.32 -29.99 10.12
C HIS A 180 1.22 -31.14 10.64
N ARG A 181 1.49 -32.15 9.82
CA ARG A 181 2.26 -33.32 10.27
C ARG A 181 3.71 -32.93 10.59
N ILE A 182 4.18 -33.31 11.77
CA ILE A 182 5.52 -32.92 12.26
C ILE A 182 6.67 -33.45 11.39
N ASN A 183 6.47 -34.59 10.73
CA ASN A 183 7.46 -35.25 9.87
C ASN A 183 7.40 -34.80 8.40
N GLU A 184 6.56 -33.82 8.08
CA GLU A 184 6.45 -33.25 6.74
C GLU A 184 7.09 -31.85 6.69
N ARG A 185 7.45 -31.45 5.46
CA ARG A 185 8.00 -30.12 5.15
C ARG A 185 6.96 -29.03 5.41
N SER A 186 7.36 -28.00 6.15
CA SER A 186 6.46 -26.91 6.53
C SER A 186 7.24 -25.65 6.88
N GLY A 187 6.54 -24.51 6.91
CA GLY A 187 7.09 -23.25 7.41
C GLY A 187 7.22 -23.14 8.94
N ASP A 188 7.05 -24.23 9.69
CA ASP A 188 7.20 -24.24 11.15
C ASP A 188 8.63 -23.85 11.56
N HIS A 189 8.75 -22.98 12.56
CA HIS A 189 10.07 -22.57 13.04
C HIS A 189 10.07 -22.08 14.47
N VAL A 190 11.25 -22.22 15.08
CA VAL A 190 11.61 -21.55 16.33
C VAL A 190 12.27 -20.22 15.97
N ARG A 191 11.84 -19.14 16.62
CA ARG A 191 12.42 -17.81 16.48
C ARG A 191 12.98 -17.34 17.80
N PHE A 192 14.27 -17.02 17.80
CA PHE A 192 14.88 -16.15 18.79
C PHE A 192 14.72 -14.71 18.34
N ASN A 193 14.42 -13.81 19.27
CA ASN A 193 14.20 -12.41 18.95
C ASN A 193 14.63 -11.53 20.12
N GLN A 194 15.53 -10.60 19.84
CA GLN A 194 16.10 -9.67 20.80
C GLN A 194 15.87 -8.23 20.32
N ARG A 195 15.36 -7.40 21.22
CA ARG A 195 15.26 -5.95 21.01
C ARG A 195 16.20 -5.23 21.97
N ALA A 196 17.10 -4.44 21.40
CA ALA A 196 18.00 -3.60 22.18
C ALA A 196 17.23 -2.47 22.88
N ILE A 197 17.82 -1.94 23.93
CA ILE A 197 17.28 -0.80 24.68
C ILE A 197 17.23 0.43 23.76
N GLN A 198 16.04 0.96 23.53
CA GLN A 198 15.77 2.07 22.62
C GLN A 198 14.58 2.90 23.12
N PRO A 199 14.50 4.21 22.77
CA PRO A 199 13.34 5.02 23.09
C PRO A 199 12.10 4.56 22.32
N TYR A 200 10.91 4.90 22.84
CA TYR A 200 9.67 4.64 22.13
C TYR A 200 9.58 5.45 20.83
N SER A 201 9.20 4.80 19.74
CA SER A 201 8.92 5.41 18.44
C SER A 201 7.56 4.93 17.95
N GLU A 202 6.60 5.85 17.75
CA GLU A 202 5.30 5.50 17.16
C GLU A 202 5.45 5.08 15.69
N GLY A 203 6.45 5.62 14.99
CA GLY A 203 6.78 5.21 13.63
C GLY A 203 7.17 3.74 13.56
N ASP A 204 8.09 3.31 14.44
CA ASP A 204 8.54 1.92 14.54
C ASP A 204 7.40 1.00 15.01
N ALA A 205 6.59 1.48 15.96
CA ALA A 205 5.43 0.75 16.45
C ALA A 205 4.43 0.46 15.32
N LYS A 206 4.10 1.47 14.50
CA LYS A 206 3.25 1.31 13.32
C LYS A 206 3.86 0.38 12.28
N GLN A 207 5.18 0.45 12.07
CA GLN A 207 5.86 -0.46 11.17
C GLN A 207 5.84 -1.92 11.67
N GLY A 208 5.78 -2.12 12.99
CA GLY A 208 5.69 -3.42 13.62
C GLY A 208 4.29 -4.06 13.65
N GLU A 209 3.25 -3.39 13.15
CA GLU A 209 1.86 -3.90 13.15
C GLU A 209 1.66 -5.03 12.14
N HIS A 210 1.26 -6.22 12.61
CA HIS A 210 1.04 -7.37 11.75
C HIS A 210 0.05 -8.39 12.35
N THR A 211 -0.27 -9.39 11.52
CA THR A 211 -0.94 -10.65 11.87
C THR A 211 0.00 -11.79 11.52
N ASP A 212 -0.11 -12.90 12.22
CA ASP A 212 0.73 -14.08 11.95
C ASP A 212 0.20 -14.87 10.77
N PHE A 213 1.11 -15.46 9.99
CA PHE A 213 0.75 -16.06 8.69
C PHE A 213 0.16 -17.48 8.85
N GLY A 214 0.61 -18.18 9.89
CA GLY A 214 0.37 -19.60 10.11
C GLY A 214 -0.97 -19.92 10.74
N THR A 215 -0.99 -20.96 11.56
CA THR A 215 -2.16 -21.52 12.23
C THR A 215 -2.20 -21.04 13.68
N LEU A 216 -1.19 -21.39 14.46
CA LEU A 216 -1.06 -21.04 15.88
C LEU A 216 0.39 -20.63 16.17
N THR A 217 0.55 -19.68 17.07
CA THR A 217 1.84 -19.22 17.56
C THR A 217 1.91 -19.43 19.06
N ILE A 218 2.99 -20.04 19.55
CA ILE A 218 3.32 -20.15 20.98
C ILE A 218 4.42 -19.14 21.28
N LEU A 219 4.14 -18.20 22.18
CA LEU A 219 5.03 -17.09 22.50
C LEU A 219 5.35 -17.06 23.99
N PHE A 220 6.65 -17.03 24.31
CA PHE A 220 7.17 -16.74 25.65
C PHE A 220 7.86 -15.38 25.66
N ASN A 221 7.45 -14.52 26.60
CA ASN A 221 8.02 -13.21 26.85
C ASN A 221 8.29 -13.05 28.35
N TRP A 222 9.45 -12.52 28.70
CA TRP A 222 9.82 -12.23 30.10
C TRP A 222 9.58 -10.78 30.49
N LEU A 223 9.65 -9.86 29.52
CA LEU A 223 9.34 -8.44 29.65
C LEU A 223 8.11 -8.06 28.83
N GLY A 224 7.51 -6.91 29.16
CA GLY A 224 6.39 -6.34 28.43
C GLY A 224 6.73 -5.91 27.00
N GLY A 225 5.93 -5.02 26.43
CA GLY A 225 6.15 -4.47 25.09
C GLY A 225 5.31 -5.10 23.99
N LEU A 226 4.76 -6.32 24.18
CA LEU A 226 3.73 -6.82 23.26
C LEU A 226 2.44 -6.03 23.46
N GLN A 227 1.87 -5.53 22.36
CA GLN A 227 0.57 -4.90 22.33
C GLN A 227 -0.33 -5.60 21.31
N ILE A 228 -1.62 -5.69 21.63
CA ILE A 228 -2.64 -6.14 20.68
C ILE A 228 -3.65 -5.02 20.47
N ARG A 229 -4.27 -5.01 19.29
CA ARG A 229 -5.35 -4.08 19.00
C ARG A 229 -6.68 -4.69 19.46
N ARG A 230 -7.47 -3.92 20.20
CA ARG A 230 -8.79 -4.33 20.65
C ARG A 230 -9.79 -4.34 19.48
N PRO A 231 -10.51 -5.44 19.25
CA PRO A 231 -11.58 -5.51 18.25
C PRO A 231 -12.70 -4.48 18.38
N ASP A 232 -13.00 -4.10 19.61
CA ASP A 232 -14.21 -3.37 19.97
C ASP A 232 -13.97 -1.88 20.13
N THR A 233 -12.77 -1.47 20.56
CA THR A 233 -12.39 -0.06 20.73
C THR A 233 -11.31 0.41 19.75
N GLU A 234 -10.66 -0.51 19.03
CA GLU A 234 -9.46 -0.26 18.21
C GLU A 234 -8.24 0.26 18.99
N ASP A 235 -8.30 0.28 20.33
CA ASP A 235 -7.19 0.70 21.20
C ASP A 235 -6.04 -0.33 21.21
N TRP A 236 -4.82 0.17 21.30
CA TRP A 236 -3.63 -0.64 21.62
C TRP A 236 -3.53 -0.87 23.13
N VAL A 237 -3.50 -2.14 23.53
CA VAL A 237 -3.38 -2.54 24.94
C VAL A 237 -2.23 -3.52 25.12
N TYR A 238 -1.51 -3.41 26.23
CA TYR A 238 -0.37 -4.28 26.51
C TYR A 238 -0.81 -5.70 26.88
N VAL A 239 -0.04 -6.69 26.46
CA VAL A 239 -0.13 -8.05 26.98
C VAL A 239 0.89 -8.19 28.11
N LYS A 240 0.38 -8.48 29.32
CA LYS A 240 1.21 -8.62 30.51
C LYS A 240 1.96 -9.95 30.48
N PRO A 241 3.29 -9.99 30.71
CA PRO A 241 3.99 -11.26 30.95
C PRO A 241 3.45 -11.91 32.23
N VAL A 242 2.98 -13.16 32.12
CA VAL A 242 2.47 -13.94 33.26
C VAL A 242 3.38 -15.15 33.46
N PRO A 243 4.03 -15.29 34.63
CA PRO A 243 4.87 -16.45 34.93
C PRO A 243 4.13 -17.78 34.73
N GLY A 244 4.79 -18.75 34.10
CA GLY A 244 4.22 -20.09 33.87
C GLY A 244 3.12 -20.14 32.80
N HIS A 245 2.94 -19.08 32.01
CA HIS A 245 1.97 -19.06 30.91
C HIS A 245 2.69 -18.84 29.58
N ALA A 246 2.23 -19.53 28.55
CA ALA A 246 2.53 -19.16 27.16
C ALA A 246 1.45 -18.20 26.65
N ILE A 247 1.81 -17.25 25.81
CA ILE A 247 0.85 -16.45 25.05
C ILE A 247 0.58 -17.21 23.75
N ILE A 248 -0.69 -17.49 23.47
CA ILE A 248 -1.10 -18.14 22.22
C ILE A 248 -1.85 -17.13 21.36
N ASN A 249 -1.54 -17.13 20.07
CA ASN A 249 -2.33 -16.39 19.10
C ASN A 249 -2.56 -17.19 17.82
N LEU A 250 -3.70 -16.91 17.18
CA LEU A 250 -4.09 -17.53 15.93
C LEU A 250 -3.53 -16.73 14.75
N GLY A 251 -3.22 -17.44 13.68
CA GLY A 251 -2.75 -16.86 12.42
C GLY A 251 -3.77 -16.96 11.28
N ASP A 252 -3.42 -16.32 10.17
CA ASP A 252 -4.27 -16.12 9.01
C ASP A 252 -4.71 -17.43 8.32
N SER A 253 -3.91 -18.50 8.43
CA SER A 253 -4.25 -19.79 7.83
C SER A 253 -5.53 -20.36 8.45
N LEU A 254 -5.71 -20.25 9.78
CA LEU A 254 -6.95 -20.68 10.45
C LEU A 254 -8.14 -19.83 10.04
N VAL A 255 -7.96 -18.53 9.83
CA VAL A 255 -9.03 -17.66 9.35
C VAL A 255 -9.49 -18.11 7.96
N LYS A 256 -8.55 -18.41 7.06
CA LYS A 256 -8.87 -18.95 5.73
C LYS A 256 -9.56 -20.31 5.80
N PHE A 257 -8.99 -21.26 6.53
CA PHE A 257 -9.54 -22.61 6.63
C PHE A 257 -10.96 -22.59 7.18
N THR A 258 -11.22 -21.76 8.19
CA THR A 258 -12.50 -21.71 8.91
C THR A 258 -13.49 -20.68 8.37
N ALA A 259 -13.20 -20.07 7.21
CA ALA A 259 -14.05 -19.04 6.62
C ALA A 259 -14.38 -17.88 7.58
N GLY A 260 -13.40 -17.49 8.41
CA GLY A 260 -13.54 -16.37 9.34
C GLY A 260 -14.31 -16.65 10.62
N ILE A 261 -14.62 -17.92 10.93
CA ILE A 261 -15.17 -18.28 12.25
C ILE A 261 -14.15 -17.96 13.35
N LEU A 262 -12.88 -18.31 13.11
CA LEU A 262 -11.76 -18.00 14.00
C LEU A 262 -11.08 -16.70 13.58
N ARG A 263 -10.43 -16.02 14.54
CA ARG A 263 -9.83 -14.70 14.32
C ARG A 263 -8.31 -14.73 14.46
N SER A 264 -7.62 -14.11 13.52
CA SER A 264 -6.23 -13.65 13.62
C SER A 264 -6.25 -12.16 13.97
N ASN A 265 -5.63 -11.76 15.09
CA ASN A 265 -5.70 -10.38 15.59
C ASN A 265 -4.39 -9.61 15.38
N VAL A 266 -4.53 -8.32 15.07
CA VAL A 266 -3.39 -7.43 14.81
C VAL A 266 -2.66 -7.14 16.11
N HIS A 267 -1.34 -7.30 16.07
CA HIS A 267 -0.46 -7.09 17.19
C HIS A 267 0.85 -6.41 16.76
N ARG A 268 1.54 -5.80 17.72
CA ARG A 268 2.82 -5.11 17.52
C ARG A 268 3.70 -5.27 18.75
N VAL A 269 5.01 -5.06 18.59
CA VAL A 269 5.96 -5.02 19.70
C VAL A 269 6.53 -3.62 19.80
N VAL A 270 6.36 -3.01 20.96
CA VAL A 270 6.92 -1.70 21.34
C VAL A 270 7.91 -1.88 22.48
N VAL A 271 8.57 -0.79 22.88
CA VAL A 271 9.46 -0.76 24.04
C VAL A 271 8.69 -1.24 25.29
N PRO A 272 9.28 -2.09 26.16
CA PRO A 272 8.64 -2.47 27.41
C PRO A 272 8.24 -1.24 28.24
N PRO A 273 7.14 -1.30 29.00
CA PRO A 273 6.76 -0.15 29.83
C PRO A 273 7.76 0.04 30.98
N PRO A 274 8.04 1.30 31.40
CA PRO A 274 8.87 1.56 32.56
C PRO A 274 8.34 0.85 33.81
N PRO A 275 9.19 0.25 34.66
CA PRO A 275 10.65 0.33 34.67
C PRO A 275 11.38 -0.74 33.84
N GLN A 276 10.67 -1.54 33.03
CA GLN A 276 11.27 -2.60 32.21
C GLN A 276 11.94 -2.06 30.93
N ASP A 277 11.68 -0.81 30.56
CA ASP A 277 12.21 -0.11 29.39
C ASP A 277 13.74 -0.02 29.34
N LYS A 278 14.40 -0.23 30.50
CA LYS A 278 15.86 -0.19 30.67
C LYS A 278 16.55 -1.54 30.48
N MET A 279 15.83 -2.57 30.03
CA MET A 279 16.37 -3.91 29.86
C MET A 279 16.20 -4.40 28.42
N THR A 280 17.18 -5.18 27.96
CA THR A 280 17.10 -5.88 26.67
C THR A 280 15.93 -6.86 26.69
N ARG A 281 15.06 -6.79 25.67
CA ARG A 281 13.86 -7.62 25.59
C ARG A 281 14.11 -8.82 24.69
N ASN A 282 14.07 -10.01 25.29
CA ASN A 282 14.10 -11.28 24.57
C ASN A 282 12.69 -11.89 24.48
N SER A 283 12.42 -12.60 23.39
CA SER A 283 11.19 -13.37 23.21
C SER A 283 11.46 -14.63 22.40
N LEU A 284 10.94 -15.76 22.88
CA LEU A 284 11.00 -17.05 22.20
C LEU A 284 9.66 -17.34 21.56
N VAL A 285 9.67 -17.66 20.26
CA VAL A 285 8.43 -17.90 19.51
C VAL A 285 8.52 -19.21 18.75
N TYR A 286 7.49 -20.03 18.84
CA TYR A 286 7.27 -21.15 17.93
C TYR A 286 6.06 -20.85 17.04
N PHE A 287 6.30 -20.76 15.73
CA PHE A 287 5.24 -20.56 14.74
C PHE A 287 4.87 -21.92 14.14
N SER A 288 3.59 -22.29 14.22
CA SER A 288 3.05 -23.43 13.48
C SER A 288 2.29 -22.97 12.24
N ARG A 289 2.51 -23.66 11.13
CA ARG A 289 2.04 -23.38 9.79
C ARG A 289 1.65 -24.69 9.12
N PRO A 290 0.74 -24.65 8.14
CA PRO A 290 0.42 -25.83 7.35
C PRO A 290 1.64 -26.31 6.56
N GLU A 291 1.66 -27.59 6.23
CA GLU A 291 2.66 -28.21 5.34
C GLU A 291 2.82 -27.40 4.04
N ASP A 292 4.03 -27.36 3.49
CA ASP A 292 4.42 -26.50 2.37
C ASP A 292 3.49 -26.67 1.15
N THR A 293 3.02 -27.89 0.91
CA THR A 293 2.15 -28.27 -0.21
C THR A 293 0.65 -28.01 0.03
N VAL A 294 0.24 -27.68 1.27
CA VAL A 294 -1.17 -27.46 1.60
C VAL A 294 -1.66 -26.19 0.93
N VAL A 295 -2.71 -26.30 0.12
CA VAL A 295 -3.39 -25.15 -0.49
C VAL A 295 -4.23 -24.41 0.55
N LEU A 296 -3.95 -23.13 0.75
CA LEU A 296 -4.67 -22.28 1.71
C LEU A 296 -6.04 -21.86 1.15
N LYS A 297 -7.04 -22.70 1.41
CA LYS A 297 -8.44 -22.46 1.01
C LYS A 297 -9.42 -22.82 2.11
N ARG A 298 -10.63 -22.28 1.99
CA ARG A 298 -11.77 -22.64 2.86
C ARG A 298 -11.96 -24.16 2.88
N LEU A 299 -11.97 -24.74 4.09
CA LEU A 299 -12.26 -26.16 4.29
C LEU A 299 -13.77 -26.43 4.13
N ARG A 300 -14.13 -27.70 3.99
CA ARG A 300 -15.52 -28.15 3.89
C ARG A 300 -15.91 -28.94 5.14
N GLY A 301 -17.18 -28.89 5.50
CA GLY A 301 -17.75 -29.58 6.66
C GLY A 301 -18.16 -28.65 7.80
N GLY A 302 -19.02 -29.19 8.67
CA GLY A 302 -19.38 -28.59 9.95
C GLY A 302 -19.93 -27.16 9.87
N LEU A 303 -19.46 -26.31 10.80
CA LEU A 303 -19.83 -24.90 10.86
C LEU A 303 -19.29 -24.08 9.68
N ILE A 304 -18.24 -24.57 9.02
CA ILE A 304 -17.58 -23.86 7.92
C ILE A 304 -18.52 -23.80 6.71
N ASP A 305 -19.23 -24.88 6.39
CA ASP A 305 -20.19 -24.89 5.27
C ASP A 305 -21.39 -23.95 5.49
N LYS A 306 -21.68 -23.59 6.74
CA LYS A 306 -22.76 -22.66 7.11
C LYS A 306 -22.39 -21.18 6.87
N GLN A 307 -21.12 -20.85 6.63
CA GLN A 307 -20.69 -19.46 6.38
C GLN A 307 -21.06 -19.00 4.96
N PRO A 308 -21.36 -17.71 4.73
CA PRO A 308 -21.64 -17.19 3.40
C PRO A 308 -20.47 -17.41 2.44
N ARG A 309 -20.74 -17.62 1.15
CA ARG A 309 -19.73 -17.76 0.10
C ARG A 309 -19.67 -16.49 -0.74
N THR A 310 -18.47 -16.03 -1.07
CA THR A 310 -18.26 -14.97 -2.06
C THR A 310 -18.35 -15.54 -3.47
N GLU A 311 -18.89 -14.76 -4.42
CA GLU A 311 -19.08 -15.18 -5.81
C GLU A 311 -17.78 -15.19 -6.63
N THR A 312 -16.73 -14.55 -6.12
CA THR A 312 -15.38 -14.54 -6.71
C THR A 312 -14.52 -15.69 -6.19
N ALA A 313 -13.91 -16.45 -7.11
CA ALA A 313 -12.92 -17.47 -6.78
C ALA A 313 -11.61 -16.81 -6.33
N GLU A 314 -11.19 -17.06 -5.08
CA GLU A 314 -9.85 -16.66 -4.64
C GLU A 314 -8.79 -17.53 -5.33
N PRO A 315 -7.64 -16.94 -5.72
CA PRO A 315 -6.53 -17.72 -6.26
C PRO A 315 -6.02 -18.74 -5.22
N GLU A 316 -6.00 -20.01 -5.61
CA GLU A 316 -5.42 -21.08 -4.80
C GLU A 316 -3.89 -20.91 -4.74
N MET A 317 -3.33 -20.97 -3.53
CA MET A 317 -1.91 -20.81 -3.26
C MET A 317 -1.48 -21.79 -2.17
N THR A 318 -0.31 -22.40 -2.32
CA THR A 318 0.23 -23.29 -1.29
C THR A 318 0.71 -22.50 -0.08
N SER A 319 0.83 -23.17 1.08
CA SER A 319 1.39 -22.60 2.30
C SER A 319 2.79 -22.04 2.05
N GLN A 320 3.63 -22.75 1.30
CA GLN A 320 4.98 -22.30 0.94
C GLN A 320 4.97 -21.01 0.13
N GLU A 321 4.18 -20.95 -0.94
CA GLU A 321 4.06 -19.77 -1.79
C GLU A 321 3.51 -18.57 -1.00
N TRP A 322 2.53 -18.82 -0.13
CA TRP A 322 1.93 -17.81 0.74
C TRP A 322 2.97 -17.19 1.66
N ILE A 323 3.76 -18.02 2.32
CA ILE A 323 4.80 -17.58 3.25
C ILE A 323 5.85 -16.76 2.51
N LEU A 324 6.33 -17.24 1.36
CA LEU A 324 7.30 -16.54 0.55
C LEU A 324 6.78 -15.16 0.13
N ARG A 325 5.59 -15.10 -0.49
CA ARG A 325 5.02 -13.83 -0.97
C ARG A 325 4.68 -12.85 0.16
N ARG A 326 4.20 -13.34 1.31
CA ARG A 326 3.98 -12.51 2.51
C ARG A 326 5.29 -12.00 3.09
N SER A 327 6.36 -12.79 3.01
CA SER A 327 7.68 -12.39 3.53
C SER A 327 8.40 -11.35 2.69
N VAL A 328 8.19 -11.34 1.36
CA VAL A 328 8.75 -10.34 0.43
C VAL A 328 7.86 -9.12 0.22
N GLY A 329 6.61 -9.15 0.72
CA GLY A 329 5.66 -8.03 0.60
C GLY A 329 4.86 -7.97 -0.70
N ASP A 330 4.92 -9.01 -1.55
CA ASP A 330 4.31 -9.05 -2.89
C ASP A 330 2.79 -9.29 -2.91
N LEU A 331 2.19 -9.74 -1.80
CA LEU A 331 0.74 -9.95 -1.72
C LEU A 331 0.01 -8.68 -1.27
N LYS A 332 -0.50 -7.90 -2.23
CA LYS A 332 -1.51 -6.86 -1.95
C LYS A 332 -2.84 -7.52 -1.59
N GLY A 333 -3.37 -7.18 -0.41
CA GLY A 333 -4.70 -7.64 0.06
C GLY A 333 -4.68 -8.54 1.30
N VAL A 334 -3.50 -8.84 1.87
CA VAL A 334 -3.37 -9.58 3.13
C VAL A 334 -2.22 -8.96 3.96
N TYR A 335 -2.49 -8.47 5.19
CA TYR A 335 -1.76 -7.50 6.07
C TYR A 335 -0.23 -7.50 5.93
N THR A 336 0.31 -6.77 4.97
CA THR A 336 1.65 -6.18 5.09
C THR A 336 1.44 -4.67 4.97
N HIS A 337 1.73 -3.96 6.07
CA HIS A 337 1.57 -2.51 6.26
C HIS A 337 0.20 -1.83 6.07
N ASN A 338 -0.87 -2.48 5.61
CA ASN A 338 -2.24 -1.96 5.69
C ASN A 338 -3.32 -3.02 5.34
N ARG A 339 -3.77 -3.80 6.32
CA ARG A 339 -4.95 -4.72 6.31
C ARG A 339 -4.73 -6.15 5.82
N GLY A 340 -5.25 -7.12 6.57
CA GLY A 340 -5.11 -8.56 6.45
C GLY A 340 -6.26 -9.28 7.05
N LEU A 341 -6.09 -10.58 7.22
CA LEU A 341 -7.19 -11.54 7.43
C LEU A 341 -7.75 -11.46 8.86
N GLU A 342 -8.06 -10.26 9.30
CA GLU A 342 -9.06 -10.03 10.33
C GLU A 342 -10.42 -10.06 9.60
N LEU A 343 -10.99 -11.25 9.43
CA LEU A 343 -12.34 -11.40 8.85
C LEU A 343 -13.32 -10.76 9.85
N ARG A 344 -13.71 -9.50 9.56
CA ARG A 344 -14.79 -8.80 10.27
C ARG A 344 -16.11 -9.48 9.89
N SER A 345 -16.41 -10.63 10.47
CA SER A 345 -17.65 -11.35 10.13
C SER A 345 -18.87 -10.61 10.67
N GLN A 346 -19.86 -10.50 9.80
CA GLN A 346 -21.22 -10.02 9.97
C GLN A 346 -22.06 -10.89 10.94
N MET A 347 -21.49 -11.37 12.05
CA MET A 347 -22.18 -12.16 13.07
C MET A 347 -22.03 -11.53 14.46
N ALA A 348 -22.57 -10.32 14.61
CA ALA A 348 -23.00 -9.79 15.90
C ALA A 348 -24.37 -9.17 15.68
N ALA A 349 -25.41 -10.01 15.73
CA ALA A 349 -26.77 -9.53 15.90
C ALA A 349 -26.80 -8.65 17.16
N GLY A 350 -27.06 -7.36 16.99
CA GLY A 350 -27.26 -6.43 18.12
C GLY A 350 -26.45 -5.13 18.12
N ARG A 351 -25.61 -4.85 17.10
CA ARG A 351 -25.01 -3.50 16.96
C ARG A 351 -25.33 -2.90 15.61
N VAL A 352 -26.18 -1.89 15.63
CA VAL A 352 -26.35 -0.91 14.56
C VAL A 352 -25.06 -0.08 14.54
N ARG A 353 -24.29 -0.17 13.45
CA ARG A 353 -23.13 0.69 13.19
C ARG A 353 -23.62 2.10 12.83
N MET A 354 -22.76 3.11 12.90
CA MET A 354 -23.09 4.46 12.38
C MET A 354 -23.61 4.40 10.94
N ASP A 355 -23.11 3.44 10.16
CA ASP A 355 -23.54 3.18 8.79
C ASP A 355 -24.95 2.56 8.66
N ASP A 356 -25.47 1.99 9.74
CA ASP A 356 -26.82 1.40 9.80
C ASP A 356 -27.87 2.43 10.28
N ILE A 357 -27.45 3.62 10.73
CA ILE A 357 -28.36 4.76 10.94
C ILE A 357 -28.82 5.23 9.54
N PRO A 358 -30.14 5.28 9.27
CA PRO A 358 -30.67 5.75 8.01
C PRO A 358 -30.01 7.08 7.63
N VAL A 359 -29.64 7.23 6.36
CA VAL A 359 -28.87 8.40 5.86
C VAL A 359 -29.54 9.72 6.25
N GLU A 360 -30.88 9.73 6.30
CA GLU A 360 -31.70 10.88 6.68
C GLU A 360 -31.54 11.28 8.16
N LEU A 361 -31.11 10.36 9.03
CA LEU A 361 -30.91 10.56 10.47
C LEU A 361 -29.44 10.76 10.84
N ARG A 362 -28.49 10.54 9.93
CA ARG A 362 -27.05 10.76 10.20
C ARG A 362 -26.72 12.23 10.46
N GLY A 363 -27.47 13.18 9.88
CA GLY A 363 -27.33 14.61 10.21
C GLY A 363 -27.71 14.93 11.66
N LEU A 364 -28.58 14.12 12.28
CA LEU A 364 -28.96 14.26 13.68
C LEU A 364 -27.82 13.85 14.62
N VAL A 365 -26.97 12.91 14.21
CA VAL A 365 -25.77 12.51 14.98
C VAL A 365 -24.83 13.69 15.14
N THR A 366 -24.57 14.43 14.06
CA THR A 366 -23.71 15.63 14.10
C THR A 366 -24.32 16.72 15.00
N TYR A 367 -25.63 16.91 14.95
CA TYR A 367 -26.33 17.85 15.84
C TYR A 367 -26.21 17.43 17.32
N LEU A 368 -26.38 16.14 17.63
CA LEU A 368 -26.28 15.62 18.99
C LEU A 368 -24.83 15.58 19.51
N ASP A 369 -23.81 15.42 18.64
CA ASP A 369 -22.39 15.55 19.01
C ASP A 369 -22.05 16.97 19.46
N SER A 370 -22.75 17.98 18.93
CA SER A 370 -22.63 19.38 19.35
C SER A 370 -23.55 19.78 20.51
N ASP A 371 -24.43 18.89 20.98
CA ASP A 371 -25.30 19.15 22.13
C ASP A 371 -24.56 18.78 23.41
N ASP A 372 -24.33 19.77 24.28
CA ASP A 372 -23.63 19.57 25.56
C ASP A 372 -24.44 18.71 26.55
N ARG A 373 -25.72 18.44 26.27
CA ARG A 373 -26.57 17.60 27.11
C ARG A 373 -26.43 16.13 26.73
N PRO A 374 -26.38 15.21 27.71
CA PRO A 374 -26.34 13.77 27.44
C PRO A 374 -27.48 13.34 26.51
N SER A 375 -27.11 12.80 25.33
CA SER A 375 -28.06 12.42 24.29
C SER A 375 -27.72 11.11 23.58
N ALA A 376 -28.74 10.39 23.12
CA ALA A 376 -28.60 9.10 22.43
C ALA A 376 -29.66 8.88 21.34
N ILE A 377 -29.29 8.13 20.29
CA ILE A 377 -30.19 7.63 19.24
C ILE A 377 -30.39 6.13 19.44
N VAL A 378 -31.64 5.69 19.41
CA VAL A 378 -32.05 4.32 19.66
C VAL A 378 -32.90 3.82 18.50
N SER A 379 -32.62 2.61 18.00
CA SER A 379 -33.41 1.98 16.95
C SER A 379 -34.78 1.51 17.46
N GLY A 380 -35.72 1.23 16.56
CA GLY A 380 -37.05 0.69 16.93
C GLY A 380 -37.01 -0.67 17.63
N ALA A 381 -35.87 -1.38 17.58
CA ALA A 381 -35.63 -2.58 18.35
C ALA A 381 -35.12 -2.32 19.77
N GLY A 382 -34.90 -1.05 20.16
CA GLY A 382 -34.39 -0.65 21.48
C GLY A 382 -32.86 -0.70 21.61
N VAL A 383 -32.13 -0.73 20.50
CA VAL A 383 -30.65 -0.78 20.49
C VAL A 383 -30.09 0.63 20.34
N VAL A 384 -29.18 1.03 21.24
CA VAL A 384 -28.53 2.34 21.16
C VAL A 384 -27.54 2.35 20.00
N ALA A 385 -27.84 3.12 18.97
CA ALA A 385 -27.04 3.24 17.76
C ALA A 385 -25.96 4.32 17.88
N TYR A 386 -26.21 5.35 18.68
CA TYR A 386 -25.29 6.46 18.86
C TYR A 386 -25.48 7.16 20.22
N ARG A 387 -24.38 7.66 20.80
CA ARG A 387 -24.31 8.40 22.08
C ARG A 387 -23.30 9.54 21.93
N ASN A 388 -23.67 10.76 22.34
CA ASN A 388 -22.76 11.90 22.30
C ASN A 388 -21.75 11.89 23.45
N ALA A 389 -20.75 12.78 23.38
CA ALA A 389 -19.65 12.84 24.37
C ALA A 389 -20.17 13.04 25.81
N SER A 390 -21.15 13.92 26.00
CA SER A 390 -21.78 14.16 27.31
C SER A 390 -22.50 12.94 27.86
N PHE A 391 -23.05 12.06 27.01
CA PHE A 391 -23.62 10.78 27.43
C PHE A 391 -22.53 9.75 27.81
N LYS A 392 -21.38 9.77 27.13
CA LYS A 392 -20.23 8.88 27.44
C LYS A 392 -19.54 9.24 28.76
N GLY A 393 -19.60 10.51 29.17
CA GLY A 393 -19.06 11.00 30.44
C GLY A 393 -19.95 10.76 31.66
N LEU A 394 -21.15 10.21 31.49
CA LEU A 394 -22.05 9.92 32.61
C LEU A 394 -21.65 8.62 33.34
N PRO A 395 -21.64 8.60 34.68
CA PRO A 395 -21.40 7.39 35.47
C PRO A 395 -22.68 6.54 35.57
N LEU A 396 -23.33 6.25 34.44
CA LEU A 396 -24.49 5.37 34.39
C LEU A 396 -24.01 3.94 34.15
N LEU A 397 -24.38 3.02 35.04
CA LEU A 397 -24.12 1.59 34.85
C LEU A 397 -24.94 1.11 33.65
N GLU A 398 -24.41 0.17 32.85
CA GLU A 398 -25.04 -0.32 31.62
C GLU A 398 -26.47 -0.88 31.86
N HIS A 399 -26.72 -1.39 33.06
CA HIS A 399 -28.03 -1.80 33.57
C HIS A 399 -29.03 -0.63 33.71
N GLU A 400 -28.61 0.57 34.11
CA GLU A 400 -29.49 1.74 34.28
C GLU A 400 -29.94 2.32 32.93
N ALA A 401 -29.04 2.33 31.94
CA ALA A 401 -29.38 2.66 30.56
C ALA A 401 -30.42 1.66 30.00
N GLN A 402 -30.26 0.38 30.29
CA GLN A 402 -31.22 -0.66 29.91
C GLN A 402 -32.56 -0.52 30.65
N LEU A 403 -32.54 -0.10 31.92
CA LEU A 403 -33.73 0.10 32.74
C LEU A 403 -34.55 1.33 32.30
N ILE A 404 -33.89 2.40 31.83
CA ILE A 404 -34.53 3.54 31.16
C ILE A 404 -35.17 3.10 29.85
N LEU A 405 -34.47 2.28 29.04
CA LEU A 405 -34.99 1.72 27.79
C LEU A 405 -36.20 0.77 28.02
N ASP A 406 -36.19 -0.01 29.11
CA ASP A 406 -37.29 -0.91 29.48
C ASP A 406 -38.49 -0.17 30.10
N ARG A 407 -38.27 0.94 30.83
CA ARG A 407 -39.35 1.84 31.27
C ARG A 407 -39.98 2.56 30.06
N LEU A 408 -39.20 2.88 29.04
CA LEU A 408 -39.67 3.47 27.78
C LEU A 408 -40.46 2.48 26.91
N ARG A 409 -40.06 1.20 26.85
CA ARG A 409 -40.84 0.13 26.19
C ARG A 409 -42.22 -0.07 26.81
N ARG A 410 -42.33 0.01 28.15
CA ARG A 410 -43.60 -0.16 28.87
C ARG A 410 -44.59 1.01 28.70
N ALA A 411 -44.11 2.19 28.31
CA ALA A 411 -44.98 3.37 28.09
C ALA A 411 -45.75 3.30 26.75
N ASP A 412 -45.27 2.52 25.77
CA ASP A 412 -45.91 2.38 24.45
C ASP A 412 -47.19 1.50 24.49
N GLU A 413 -47.51 0.87 25.63
CA GLU A 413 -48.71 0.05 25.81
C GLU A 413 -49.94 0.83 26.31
N GLY A 414 -49.88 2.15 26.54
CA GLY A 414 -51.10 2.83 26.99
C GLY A 414 -51.13 4.35 27.17
N ASP A 415 -50.03 5.10 27.08
CA ASP A 415 -50.12 6.54 27.38
C ASP A 415 -49.30 7.42 26.43
N LYS A 416 -50.00 8.12 25.52
CA LYS A 416 -49.41 8.97 24.47
C LYS A 416 -48.78 10.27 25.00
N GLN A 417 -48.71 10.49 26.32
CA GLN A 417 -48.27 11.77 26.89
C GLN A 417 -47.06 11.74 27.83
N VAL A 418 -46.30 10.65 27.94
CA VAL A 418 -45.05 10.68 28.74
C VAL A 418 -43.87 11.10 27.85
N GLN A 419 -43.66 12.42 27.72
CA GLN A 419 -42.49 13.01 27.03
C GLN A 419 -41.27 13.18 27.92
N LYS A 420 -41.39 13.01 29.25
CA LYS A 420 -40.30 13.24 30.22
C LYS A 420 -40.22 12.10 31.24
N ILE A 421 -39.02 11.55 31.45
CA ILE A 421 -38.74 10.51 32.45
C ILE A 421 -37.69 11.05 33.42
N VAL A 422 -38.01 11.05 34.71
CA VAL A 422 -37.05 11.36 35.76
C VAL A 422 -36.35 10.06 36.15
N ALA A 423 -35.05 10.00 35.94
CA ALA A 423 -34.22 8.88 36.37
C ALA A 423 -34.01 8.93 37.88
N ASP A 424 -33.64 7.79 38.47
CA ASP A 424 -33.52 7.64 39.92
C ASP A 424 -32.38 8.52 40.49
N ASP A 425 -31.48 9.04 39.63
CA ASP A 425 -30.43 10.03 39.92
C ASP A 425 -30.92 11.50 39.90
N GLY A 426 -32.22 11.73 39.72
CA GLY A 426 -32.84 13.06 39.69
C GLY A 426 -32.79 13.77 38.33
N ARG A 427 -32.16 13.18 37.30
CA ARG A 427 -32.07 13.78 35.96
C ARG A 427 -33.33 13.53 35.14
N THR A 428 -33.79 14.56 34.42
CA THR A 428 -34.99 14.47 33.58
C THR A 428 -34.62 14.26 32.11
N TRP A 429 -35.10 13.19 31.49
CA TRP A 429 -34.83 12.81 30.10
C TRP A 429 -36.06 13.01 29.22
N LYS A 430 -35.89 13.61 28.05
CA LYS A 430 -36.94 13.86 27.06
C LYS A 430 -36.80 12.90 25.87
N ARG A 431 -37.90 12.26 25.48
CA ARG A 431 -38.00 11.38 24.30
C ARG A 431 -38.57 12.15 23.10
N ALA A 432 -38.00 11.94 21.90
CA ALA A 432 -38.64 12.32 20.64
C ALA A 432 -38.62 11.15 19.64
N HIS A 433 -39.76 10.89 19.00
CA HIS A 433 -39.94 9.82 18.01
C HIS A 433 -39.51 10.31 16.62
N LEU A 434 -38.85 9.43 15.87
CA LEU A 434 -38.35 9.66 14.51
C LEU A 434 -38.97 8.63 13.55
N LEU A 435 -38.79 8.85 12.24
CA LEU A 435 -39.27 7.95 11.18
C LEU A 435 -38.77 6.51 11.37
N ASN A 436 -39.59 5.53 10.96
CA ASN A 436 -39.27 4.09 10.96
C ASN A 436 -38.94 3.48 12.34
N GLY A 437 -39.53 4.02 13.42
CA GLY A 437 -39.42 3.48 14.77
C GLY A 437 -38.18 3.93 15.55
N TRP A 438 -37.35 4.82 14.99
CA TRP A 438 -36.17 5.35 15.67
C TRP A 438 -36.56 6.41 16.72
N THR A 439 -35.75 6.55 17.76
CA THR A 439 -36.05 7.44 18.90
C THR A 439 -34.80 8.19 19.35
N THR A 440 -34.94 9.46 19.71
CA THR A 440 -33.90 10.22 20.43
C THR A 440 -34.23 10.40 21.91
N LEU A 441 -33.20 10.34 22.73
CA LEU A 441 -33.22 10.64 24.15
C LEU A 441 -32.27 11.80 24.42
N VAL A 442 -32.76 12.85 25.08
CA VAL A 442 -31.97 14.04 25.43
C VAL A 442 -32.23 14.40 26.89
N CYS A 443 -31.20 14.54 27.71
CA CYS A 443 -31.33 15.02 29.09
C CYS A 443 -31.70 16.51 29.10
N VAL A 444 -32.75 16.90 29.82
CA VAL A 444 -33.33 18.26 29.82
C VAL A 444 -33.38 18.93 31.20
N GLY A 445 -32.80 18.34 32.25
CA GLY A 445 -32.66 19.01 33.56
C GLY A 445 -31.96 18.16 34.64
N GLY A 446 -31.28 18.83 35.58
CA GLY A 446 -30.61 18.22 36.74
C GLY A 446 -29.08 18.38 36.82
N TYR A 447 -28.49 19.43 36.26
CA TYR A 447 -27.04 19.71 36.34
C TYR A 447 -26.81 20.93 37.26
N GLU A 448 -26.18 20.74 38.43
CA GLU A 448 -25.62 21.83 39.24
C GLU A 448 -24.08 21.82 39.13
N ASP A 449 -23.53 23.03 38.95
CA ASP A 449 -22.13 23.40 38.74
C ASP A 449 -21.18 22.96 39.85
N GLN A 450 -20.07 22.31 39.48
CA GLN A 450 -18.82 22.34 40.26
C GLN A 450 -17.60 22.24 39.35
N THR A 451 -16.99 23.38 39.03
CA THR A 451 -15.52 23.57 39.11
C THR A 451 -15.19 25.06 39.07
N GLN A 452 -14.69 25.58 40.19
CA GLN A 452 -14.15 26.93 40.38
C GLN A 452 -12.65 26.80 40.73
N ASP A 453 -11.86 27.71 40.16
CA ASP A 453 -10.53 28.22 40.55
C ASP A 453 -9.30 27.31 40.74
N ALA A 454 -8.30 27.53 39.87
CA ALA A 454 -6.93 27.92 40.27
C ALA A 454 -6.13 28.51 39.08
N GLY A 455 -5.98 29.85 39.02
CA GLY A 455 -4.85 30.53 38.34
C GLY A 455 -3.64 30.58 39.31
N ILE A 456 -2.37 30.65 38.89
CA ILE A 456 -1.55 31.69 38.22
C ILE A 456 -0.13 31.05 38.11
N GLY A 457 0.80 31.28 37.16
CA GLY A 457 0.90 32.17 36.01
C GLY A 457 2.26 32.03 35.27
N LEU A 458 2.34 32.71 34.11
CA LEU A 458 3.44 33.46 33.42
C LEU A 458 4.91 32.97 33.56
N GLU A 459 5.78 32.90 32.54
CA GLU A 459 5.80 33.17 31.08
C GLU A 459 7.23 32.72 30.55
N PRO A 460 7.71 33.06 29.33
CA PRO A 460 7.92 32.14 28.19
C PRO A 460 9.40 31.83 27.84
N ASP A 461 9.65 30.71 27.14
CA ASP A 461 10.80 30.60 26.23
C ASP A 461 10.50 29.63 25.07
N LEU A 462 10.97 30.04 23.89
CA LEU A 462 10.65 29.58 22.53
C LEU A 462 10.58 28.06 22.28
N PRO A 463 9.67 27.59 21.37
CA PRO A 463 9.87 26.35 20.65
C PRO A 463 10.33 26.56 19.20
N SER A 464 11.41 25.85 18.90
CA SER A 464 11.98 25.57 17.59
C SER A 464 11.10 24.65 16.74
N GLU A 465 11.05 24.97 15.45
CA GLU A 465 11.13 24.07 14.31
C GLU A 465 10.32 22.77 14.36
N THR A 466 9.11 22.83 13.81
CA THR A 466 8.46 21.68 13.18
C THR A 466 8.88 21.62 11.71
N LYS A 467 9.45 20.49 11.30
CA LYS A 467 9.58 20.07 9.89
C LYS A 467 8.26 19.47 9.41
N PRO A 468 7.64 20.00 8.35
CA PRO A 468 6.74 19.24 7.47
C PRO A 468 7.54 18.63 6.30
N GLU A 469 7.40 17.32 6.18
CA GLU A 469 7.21 16.53 4.95
C GLU A 469 7.89 17.00 3.66
N ILE A 470 8.91 16.23 3.25
CA ILE A 470 9.44 16.14 1.90
C ILE A 470 8.47 15.28 1.07
N PRO A 471 7.97 15.76 -0.09
CA PRO A 471 7.31 14.89 -1.06
C PRO A 471 8.37 13.99 -1.72
N GLU A 472 8.12 12.68 -1.69
CA GLU A 472 8.90 11.69 -2.42
C GLU A 472 8.96 12.05 -3.91
N THR A 473 10.19 12.23 -4.38
CA THR A 473 10.58 12.25 -5.77
C THR A 473 10.23 10.92 -6.42
N ASN A 474 9.60 10.99 -7.59
CA ASN A 474 9.48 9.85 -8.50
C ASN A 474 10.88 9.26 -8.73
N SER A 475 11.01 7.98 -8.41
CA SER A 475 12.16 7.14 -8.75
C SER A 475 12.52 7.29 -10.23
N SER A 476 13.78 7.59 -10.49
CA SER A 476 14.43 7.49 -11.80
C SER A 476 14.10 6.16 -12.49
N PRO A 477 13.84 6.16 -13.80
CA PRO A 477 13.73 4.92 -14.56
C PRO A 477 15.10 4.24 -14.62
N MET A 478 15.19 3.02 -14.09
CA MET A 478 16.28 2.11 -14.45
C MET A 478 16.31 1.94 -15.97
N LEU A 479 17.50 2.09 -16.53
CA LEU A 479 17.84 1.94 -17.94
C LEU A 479 17.15 0.72 -18.58
N ALA A 480 16.12 0.98 -19.39
CA ALA A 480 15.79 0.12 -20.51
C ALA A 480 16.86 0.33 -21.59
N LYS A 481 17.49 -0.76 -22.05
CA LYS A 481 18.35 -0.75 -23.24
C LYS A 481 17.49 -0.38 -24.47
N SER A 482 17.40 0.89 -24.76
CA SER A 482 16.99 1.44 -26.06
C SER A 482 18.26 1.94 -26.74
N GLU A 483 18.65 1.35 -27.87
CA GLU A 483 19.71 1.90 -28.72
C GLU A 483 19.23 3.24 -29.31
N TYR A 484 19.59 4.35 -28.65
CA TYR A 484 19.27 5.68 -29.15
C TYR A 484 20.12 6.00 -30.39
N PHE A 485 19.47 6.52 -31.43
CA PHE A 485 20.15 6.95 -32.66
C PHE A 485 21.03 8.18 -32.39
N ASP A 486 22.35 8.01 -32.46
CA ASP A 486 23.33 9.08 -32.25
C ASP A 486 23.42 10.01 -33.48
N TRP A 487 22.50 10.98 -33.51
CA TRP A 487 22.47 12.05 -34.50
C TRP A 487 23.66 13.03 -34.39
N THR A 488 24.51 12.94 -33.35
CA THR A 488 25.73 13.76 -33.28
C THR A 488 26.86 13.19 -34.15
N ARG A 489 26.73 11.92 -34.57
CA ARG A 489 27.72 11.20 -35.38
C ARG A 489 27.23 10.85 -36.78
N LEU A 490 25.98 10.41 -36.91
CA LEU A 490 25.43 9.92 -38.18
C LEU A 490 24.54 10.98 -38.83
N ALA A 491 24.67 11.18 -40.14
CA ALA A 491 23.76 12.04 -40.89
C ALA A 491 22.44 11.29 -41.13
N ALA A 492 21.32 11.89 -40.74
CA ALA A 492 19.98 11.37 -40.99
C ALA A 492 19.11 12.45 -41.63
N ALA A 493 18.29 12.06 -42.61
CA ALA A 493 17.26 12.92 -43.17
C ALA A 493 16.04 12.94 -42.23
N GLY A 494 15.41 14.10 -42.05
CA GLY A 494 14.18 14.24 -41.25
C GLY A 494 14.40 14.39 -39.74
N LEU A 495 15.54 14.94 -39.31
CA LEU A 495 15.75 15.28 -37.89
C LEU A 495 14.74 16.36 -37.43
N PRO A 496 14.30 16.35 -36.16
CA PRO A 496 13.46 17.41 -35.62
C PRO A 496 14.14 18.78 -35.72
N PRO A 497 13.37 19.88 -35.92
CA PRO A 497 13.93 21.22 -36.15
C PRO A 497 14.93 21.69 -35.08
N TRP A 498 14.72 21.35 -33.80
CA TRP A 498 15.62 21.71 -32.70
C TRP A 498 16.92 20.90 -32.69
N THR A 499 16.87 19.62 -33.09
CA THR A 499 18.06 18.76 -33.25
C THR A 499 18.91 19.26 -34.42
N GLN A 500 18.25 19.70 -35.49
CA GLN A 500 18.92 20.31 -36.64
C GLN A 500 19.55 21.66 -36.26
N TYR A 501 18.85 22.51 -35.50
CA TYR A 501 19.39 23.76 -34.96
C TYR A 501 20.68 23.56 -34.16
N ILE A 502 20.71 22.57 -33.26
CA ILE A 502 21.93 22.25 -32.49
C ILE A 502 23.04 21.72 -33.41
N ARG A 503 22.72 20.93 -34.42
CA ARG A 503 23.72 20.39 -35.34
C ARG A 503 24.34 21.46 -36.24
N ASP A 504 23.56 22.46 -36.61
CA ASP A 504 23.97 23.56 -37.49
C ASP A 504 24.67 24.70 -36.73
N PHE A 505 24.64 24.70 -35.39
CA PHE A 505 25.36 25.66 -34.56
C PHE A 505 26.89 25.47 -34.70
N ASP A 506 27.62 26.58 -34.84
CA ASP A 506 29.08 26.55 -34.98
C ASP A 506 29.79 26.28 -33.65
N TRP A 507 29.82 25.00 -33.26
CA TRP A 507 30.48 24.56 -32.03
C TRP A 507 32.00 24.74 -32.05
N ALA A 508 32.62 24.84 -33.23
CA ALA A 508 34.06 25.08 -33.34
C ALA A 508 34.46 26.45 -32.77
N SER A 509 33.52 27.41 -32.74
CA SER A 509 33.70 28.72 -32.11
C SER A 509 33.60 28.72 -30.58
N THR A 510 33.25 27.59 -29.96
CA THR A 510 33.07 27.46 -28.51
C THR A 510 34.20 26.65 -27.85
N PRO A 511 34.41 26.77 -26.53
CA PRO A 511 35.38 25.94 -25.79
C PRO A 511 35.13 24.42 -25.88
N VAL A 512 33.91 24.01 -26.24
CA VAL A 512 33.53 22.59 -26.44
C VAL A 512 34.18 22.00 -27.71
N GLY A 513 34.54 22.86 -28.66
CA GLY A 513 35.13 22.47 -29.93
C GLY A 513 34.12 21.85 -30.91
N PRO A 514 34.56 21.56 -32.15
CA PRO A 514 33.69 21.06 -33.21
C PRO A 514 32.99 19.75 -32.79
N MET A 515 31.74 19.55 -33.23
CA MET A 515 30.93 18.41 -32.81
C MET A 515 31.62 17.06 -33.10
N GLN A 516 32.52 16.97 -34.08
CA GLN A 516 33.30 15.77 -34.40
C GLN A 516 34.31 15.39 -33.31
N THR A 517 34.82 16.35 -32.53
CA THR A 517 35.80 16.11 -31.46
C THR A 517 35.16 15.85 -30.09
N TRP A 518 33.83 15.88 -30.00
CA TRP A 518 33.12 15.59 -28.75
C TRP A 518 33.38 14.16 -28.26
N SER A 519 33.63 14.03 -26.96
CA SER A 519 33.82 12.73 -26.31
C SER A 519 32.53 11.90 -26.37
N LEU A 520 32.68 10.58 -26.32
CA LEU A 520 31.54 9.64 -26.33
C LEU A 520 30.55 9.95 -25.20
N HIS A 521 31.07 10.38 -24.05
CA HIS A 521 30.25 10.74 -22.89
C HIS A 521 29.45 12.03 -23.14
N LEU A 522 30.08 13.10 -23.64
CA LEU A 522 29.40 14.35 -23.96
C LEU A 522 28.30 14.13 -25.01
N ARG A 523 28.57 13.32 -26.04
CA ARG A 523 27.58 12.95 -27.05
C ARG A 523 26.40 12.21 -26.42
N SER A 524 26.67 11.25 -25.55
CA SER A 524 25.62 10.50 -24.85
C SER A 524 24.74 11.41 -24.00
N VAL A 525 25.34 12.39 -23.31
CA VAL A 525 24.60 13.37 -22.50
C VAL A 525 23.76 14.28 -23.39
N VAL A 526 24.31 14.84 -24.48
CA VAL A 526 23.54 15.71 -25.40
C VAL A 526 22.41 14.94 -26.08
N VAL A 527 22.66 13.72 -26.55
CA VAL A 527 21.62 12.85 -27.15
C VAL A 527 20.55 12.51 -26.11
N TYR A 528 20.93 12.22 -24.88
CA TYR A 528 19.98 11.97 -23.79
C TYR A 528 19.14 13.20 -23.48
N MET A 529 19.78 14.37 -23.32
CA MET A 529 19.09 15.63 -23.02
C MET A 529 18.08 16.00 -24.10
N MET A 530 18.44 15.88 -25.37
CA MET A 530 17.55 16.23 -26.48
C MET A 530 16.40 15.26 -26.70
N ASN A 531 16.47 14.05 -26.11
CA ASN A 531 15.40 13.06 -26.14
C ASN A 531 14.58 13.04 -24.83
N ASN A 532 14.91 13.90 -23.87
CA ASN A 532 14.21 13.97 -22.59
C ASN A 532 13.08 15.04 -22.64
N PRO A 533 11.84 14.71 -22.27
CA PRO A 533 10.73 15.65 -22.29
C PRO A 533 10.75 16.68 -21.14
N GLN A 534 11.65 16.54 -20.16
CA GLN A 534 11.80 17.49 -19.05
C GLN A 534 12.79 18.63 -19.39
N PRO A 535 12.55 19.87 -18.92
CA PRO A 535 13.47 20.99 -19.13
C PRO A 535 14.86 20.66 -18.57
N ARG A 536 15.90 20.78 -19.39
CA ARG A 536 17.28 20.63 -18.96
C ARG A 536 18.13 21.75 -19.54
N LEU A 537 19.15 22.16 -18.79
CA LEU A 537 20.02 23.28 -19.13
C LEU A 537 21.48 22.80 -19.09
N VAL A 538 22.24 23.15 -20.12
CA VAL A 538 23.71 23.08 -20.07
C VAL A 538 24.21 24.51 -20.08
N VAL A 539 24.92 24.91 -19.03
CA VAL A 539 25.44 26.29 -18.88
C VAL A 539 26.96 26.25 -19.00
N TRP A 540 27.52 27.17 -19.79
CA TRP A 540 28.97 27.31 -19.97
C TRP A 540 29.61 28.46 -19.19
N ASP A 541 28.82 29.19 -18.40
CA ASP A 541 29.29 30.16 -17.41
C ASP A 541 28.32 30.24 -16.21
N ILE A 542 28.85 30.21 -14.98
CA ILE A 542 28.03 30.07 -13.76
C ILE A 542 27.72 31.47 -13.23
N TYR A 543 26.43 31.76 -12.98
CA TYR A 543 26.01 32.97 -12.23
C TYR A 543 26.86 33.10 -10.97
N GLU A 544 27.53 34.23 -10.73
CA GLU A 544 28.53 34.32 -9.65
C GLU A 544 27.98 33.92 -8.27
N GLY A 545 26.71 34.18 -7.99
CA GLY A 545 26.04 33.75 -6.75
C GLY A 545 25.86 32.23 -6.62
N LEU A 546 25.94 31.48 -7.72
CA LEU A 546 25.89 30.02 -7.76
C LEU A 546 27.28 29.37 -7.71
N ARG A 547 28.35 30.12 -8.00
CA ARG A 547 29.73 29.62 -8.08
C ARG A 547 30.17 28.83 -6.83
N PRO A 548 29.90 29.26 -5.58
CA PRO A 548 30.30 28.51 -4.39
C PRO A 548 29.66 27.11 -4.31
N TYR A 549 28.42 26.98 -4.78
CA TYR A 549 27.68 25.71 -4.76
C TYR A 549 28.17 24.76 -5.84
N PHE A 550 28.49 25.29 -7.03
CA PHE A 550 29.15 24.51 -8.09
C PHE A 550 30.55 24.07 -7.67
N GLU A 551 31.34 24.91 -7.00
CA GLU A 551 32.66 24.52 -6.47
C GLU A 551 32.55 23.43 -5.40
N GLN A 552 31.51 23.47 -4.56
CA GLN A 552 31.25 22.43 -3.58
C GLN A 552 30.84 21.11 -4.25
N ALA A 553 30.00 21.17 -5.28
CA ALA A 553 29.66 20.03 -6.11
C ALA A 553 30.88 19.45 -6.83
N TRP A 554 31.78 20.30 -7.33
CA TRP A 554 33.02 19.89 -7.98
C TRP A 554 34.02 19.19 -7.03
N ARG A 555 33.82 19.29 -5.71
CA ARG A 555 34.59 18.53 -4.70
C ARG A 555 33.98 17.16 -4.40
N GLY A 556 32.94 16.75 -5.12
CA GLY A 556 32.32 15.43 -5.01
C GLY A 556 31.14 15.36 -4.05
N ASN A 557 30.60 16.49 -3.59
CA ASN A 557 29.45 16.52 -2.70
C ASN A 557 28.19 16.96 -3.46
N PRO A 558 27.08 16.20 -3.44
CA PRO A 558 25.83 16.69 -4.01
C PRO A 558 25.33 17.93 -3.26
N VAL A 559 24.86 18.94 -3.99
CA VAL A 559 24.32 20.19 -3.43
C VAL A 559 22.91 20.40 -3.94
N THR A 560 21.96 20.59 -3.02
CA THR A 560 20.57 20.93 -3.35
C THR A 560 20.25 22.33 -2.82
N LEU A 561 19.81 23.21 -3.70
CA LEU A 561 19.28 24.53 -3.38
C LEU A 561 17.78 24.51 -3.65
N LYS A 562 16.98 25.00 -2.72
CA LYS A 562 15.52 25.06 -2.87
C LYS A 562 15.04 26.49 -2.95
N GLU A 563 14.07 26.71 -3.83
CA GLU A 563 13.35 27.98 -4.01
C GLU A 563 14.30 29.18 -4.11
N LEU A 564 15.44 29.03 -4.79
CA LEU A 564 16.44 30.08 -4.90
C LEU A 564 15.89 31.21 -5.78
N PRO A 565 15.81 32.46 -5.30
CA PRO A 565 15.33 33.57 -6.10
C PRO A 565 16.37 33.94 -7.17
N VAL A 566 15.94 33.90 -8.42
CA VAL A 566 16.74 34.28 -9.60
C VAL A 566 16.02 35.40 -10.32
N MET A 567 16.67 36.57 -10.41
CA MET A 567 16.11 37.71 -11.14
C MET A 567 16.45 37.55 -12.61
N MET A 568 15.44 37.31 -13.45
CA MET A 568 15.62 37.05 -14.87
C MET A 568 15.18 38.25 -15.70
N GLN A 569 16.07 38.73 -16.57
CA GLN A 569 15.75 39.71 -17.59
C GLN A 569 15.79 39.02 -18.96
N ARG A 570 14.68 39.04 -19.70
CA ARG A 570 14.65 38.59 -21.10
C ARG A 570 14.91 39.81 -21.98
N GLU A 571 15.48 39.60 -23.16
CA GLU A 571 15.80 40.69 -24.08
C GLU A 571 14.53 41.50 -24.41
N GLY A 572 14.51 42.78 -24.00
CA GLY A 572 13.34 43.67 -24.16
C GLY A 572 12.25 43.57 -23.07
N SER A 573 12.39 42.70 -22.05
CA SER A 573 11.41 42.58 -20.94
C SER A 573 11.87 43.29 -19.66
N ALA A 574 10.91 43.54 -18.77
CA ALA A 574 11.20 43.89 -17.38
C ALA A 574 11.92 42.73 -16.67
N VAL A 575 12.62 43.04 -15.58
CA VAL A 575 13.20 42.03 -14.68
C VAL A 575 12.06 41.29 -13.98
N GLU A 576 12.03 39.97 -14.12
CA GLU A 576 11.04 39.11 -13.48
C GLU A 576 11.64 38.37 -12.28
N GLU A 577 10.84 38.27 -11.21
CA GLU A 577 11.14 37.42 -10.06
C GLU A 577 10.91 35.95 -10.46
N LYS A 578 11.95 35.12 -10.49
CA LYS A 578 11.84 33.66 -10.67
C LYS A 578 12.40 32.92 -9.47
N HIS A 579 11.92 31.71 -9.23
CA HIS A 579 12.44 30.80 -8.19
C HIS A 579 12.72 29.44 -8.78
N PHE A 580 13.86 28.86 -8.41
CA PHE A 580 14.25 27.55 -8.91
C PHE A 580 14.82 26.67 -7.80
N ASP A 581 14.52 25.37 -7.90
CA ASP A 581 15.27 24.34 -7.19
C ASP A 581 16.41 23.86 -8.09
N PHE A 582 17.62 23.82 -7.55
CA PHE A 582 18.82 23.30 -8.22
C PHE A 582 19.31 22.05 -7.51
N SER A 583 19.58 21.00 -8.25
CA SER A 583 20.23 19.78 -7.75
C SER A 583 21.52 19.53 -8.50
N LEU A 584 22.64 19.94 -7.90
CA LEU A 584 23.98 19.80 -8.46
C LEU A 584 24.57 18.45 -7.99
N LEU A 585 24.64 17.49 -8.91
CA LEU A 585 25.11 16.13 -8.66
C LEU A 585 26.49 15.92 -9.30
N PRO A 586 27.54 15.63 -8.52
CA PRO A 586 28.86 15.34 -9.09
C PRO A 586 28.84 14.05 -9.90
N ILE A 587 29.42 14.10 -11.10
CA ILE A 587 29.69 12.93 -11.92
C ILE A 587 31.11 12.48 -11.62
N VAL A 588 31.25 11.34 -10.95
CA VAL A 588 32.55 10.82 -10.50
C VAL A 588 33.14 9.88 -11.55
N GLY A 589 34.38 10.13 -11.94
CA GLY A 589 35.16 9.29 -12.86
C GLY A 589 35.68 8.01 -12.21
N GLN A 590 36.27 7.12 -13.01
CA GLN A 590 36.81 5.83 -12.54
C GLN A 590 37.97 5.98 -11.53
N ASP A 591 38.61 7.14 -11.49
CA ASP A 591 39.67 7.52 -10.55
C ASP A 591 39.13 8.13 -9.24
N GLY A 592 37.82 8.13 -9.05
CA GLY A 592 37.16 8.69 -7.87
C GLY A 592 37.10 10.23 -7.85
N HIS A 593 37.56 10.91 -8.90
CA HIS A 593 37.53 12.37 -8.99
C HIS A 593 36.30 12.85 -9.77
N PRO A 594 35.66 13.96 -9.38
CA PRO A 594 34.58 14.56 -10.15
C PRO A 594 35.08 15.03 -11.52
N ILE A 595 34.48 14.52 -12.59
CA ILE A 595 34.78 14.89 -13.98
C ILE A 595 33.70 15.79 -14.59
N GLY A 596 32.62 16.03 -13.86
CA GLY A 596 31.52 16.91 -14.26
C GLY A 596 30.48 17.09 -13.15
N ILE A 597 29.50 17.96 -13.40
CA ILE A 597 28.33 18.16 -12.54
C ILE A 597 27.08 18.04 -13.42
N LEU A 598 26.14 17.21 -13.01
CA LEU A 598 24.78 17.18 -13.54
C LEU A 598 23.93 18.15 -12.72
N ASP A 599 23.30 19.13 -13.39
CA ASP A 599 22.34 20.02 -12.75
C ASP A 599 20.90 19.61 -13.14
N GLU A 600 20.04 19.43 -12.15
CA GLU A 600 18.61 19.30 -12.34
C GLU A 600 17.89 20.53 -11.80
N LEU A 601 17.23 21.25 -12.70
CA LEU A 601 16.54 22.51 -12.44
C LEU A 601 15.02 22.31 -12.46
N VAL A 602 14.33 22.84 -11.44
CA VAL A 602 12.86 22.89 -11.41
C VAL A 602 12.39 24.33 -11.16
N ASP A 603 11.60 24.90 -12.06
CA ASP A 603 10.97 26.21 -11.86
C ASP A 603 9.87 26.09 -10.79
N THR A 604 10.08 26.73 -9.64
CA THR A 604 9.16 26.76 -8.50
C THR A 604 8.47 28.12 -8.34
N THR A 605 8.63 29.04 -9.31
CA THR A 605 8.11 30.42 -9.24
C THR A 605 6.63 30.49 -8.91
N GLN A 606 5.79 29.72 -9.62
CA GLN A 606 4.34 29.71 -9.40
C GLN A 606 3.98 29.16 -8.01
N ALA A 607 4.70 28.13 -7.55
CA ALA A 607 4.48 27.55 -6.23
C ALA A 607 4.79 28.56 -5.12
N VAL A 608 5.91 29.28 -5.22
CA VAL A 608 6.34 30.30 -4.25
C VAL A 608 5.37 31.50 -4.26
N ARG A 609 5.07 32.08 -5.43
CA ARG A 609 4.13 33.21 -5.55
C ARG A 609 2.73 32.85 -5.05
N GLY A 610 2.23 31.67 -5.45
CA GLY A 610 0.93 31.18 -5.02
C GLY A 610 0.86 30.93 -3.51
N ARG A 611 1.94 30.43 -2.89
CA ARG A 611 2.03 30.27 -1.43
C ARG A 611 1.95 31.64 -0.73
N ARG A 612 2.79 32.60 -1.13
CA ARG A 612 2.84 33.96 -0.57
C ARG A 612 1.48 34.67 -0.66
N ARG A 613 0.83 34.63 -1.82
CA ARG A 613 -0.49 35.20 -2.06
C ARG A 613 -1.60 34.55 -1.22
N ARG A 614 -1.58 33.22 -1.07
CA ARG A 614 -2.52 32.49 -0.17
C ARG A 614 -2.32 32.88 1.30
N ASP A 615 -1.06 33.03 1.72
CA ASP A 615 -0.75 33.47 3.07
C ASP A 615 -1.28 34.89 3.34
N SER A 616 -1.15 35.82 2.37
CA SER A 616 -1.76 37.15 2.47
C SER A 616 -3.29 37.10 2.60
N VAL A 617 -3.97 36.27 1.80
CA VAL A 617 -5.44 36.10 1.88
C VAL A 617 -5.86 35.57 3.25
N ARG A 618 -5.13 34.57 3.77
CA ARG A 618 -5.39 34.01 5.10
C ARG A 618 -5.20 35.06 6.19
N ASN A 619 -4.11 35.82 6.14
CA ASN A 619 -3.81 36.84 7.14
C ASN A 619 -4.85 37.96 7.13
N VAL A 620 -5.26 38.44 5.95
CA VAL A 620 -6.35 39.41 5.80
C VAL A 620 -7.64 38.86 6.39
N GLY A 621 -8.04 37.64 6.02
CA GLY A 621 -9.24 36.99 6.53
C GLY A 621 -9.24 36.86 8.07
N GLN A 622 -8.10 36.50 8.67
CA GLN A 622 -7.95 36.42 10.12
C GLN A 622 -8.10 37.79 10.79
N MET A 623 -7.41 38.83 10.28
CA MET A 623 -7.46 40.16 10.89
C MET A 623 -8.86 40.77 10.82
N ILE A 624 -9.56 40.66 9.68
CA ILE A 624 -10.89 41.27 9.50
C ILE A 624 -12.02 40.48 10.20
N SER A 625 -11.80 39.22 10.57
CA SER A 625 -12.82 38.35 11.17
C SER A 625 -13.39 38.87 12.50
N SER A 626 -12.61 39.68 13.22
CA SER A 626 -13.00 40.28 14.51
C SER A 626 -13.66 41.66 14.37
N ALA A 627 -13.68 42.24 13.17
CA ALA A 627 -14.23 43.57 12.95
C ALA A 627 -15.77 43.53 13.01
N THR A 628 -16.34 44.37 13.90
CA THR A 628 -17.80 44.47 14.08
C THR A 628 -18.39 45.76 13.52
N THR A 629 -17.54 46.74 13.21
CA THR A 629 -17.89 48.05 12.66
C THR A 629 -16.95 48.42 11.52
N LEU A 630 -17.38 49.29 10.59
CA LEU A 630 -16.53 49.72 9.47
C LEU A 630 -15.23 50.40 9.96
N LYS A 631 -15.33 51.20 11.02
CA LYS A 631 -14.18 51.86 11.67
C LYS A 631 -13.14 50.87 12.23
N GLN A 632 -13.55 49.64 12.58
CA GLN A 632 -12.63 48.56 12.98
C GLN A 632 -12.13 47.75 11.77
N LEU A 633 -12.94 47.63 10.71
CA LEU A 633 -12.62 46.86 9.52
C LEU A 633 -11.44 47.47 8.74
N TRP A 634 -11.45 48.78 8.55
CA TRP A 634 -10.44 49.46 7.72
C TRP A 634 -9.01 49.26 8.23
N PRO A 635 -8.70 49.50 9.52
CA PRO A 635 -7.35 49.28 10.01
C PRO A 635 -7.00 47.79 10.07
N ALA A 636 -7.96 46.91 10.38
CA ALA A 636 -7.73 45.47 10.43
C ALA A 636 -7.36 44.90 9.05
N PHE A 637 -8.02 45.36 8.00
CA PHE A 637 -7.71 44.98 6.62
C PHE A 637 -6.30 45.41 6.22
N LEU A 638 -5.94 46.68 6.45
CA LEU A 638 -4.60 47.21 6.16
C LEU A 638 -3.52 46.45 6.96
N THR A 639 -3.77 46.18 8.24
CA THR A 639 -2.88 45.38 9.09
C THR A 639 -2.67 43.97 8.53
N GLY A 640 -3.72 43.34 8.01
CA GLY A 640 -3.64 42.01 7.38
C GLY A 640 -2.83 41.99 6.09
N LEU A 641 -2.77 43.11 5.36
CA LEU A 641 -1.97 43.28 4.14
C LEU A 641 -0.52 43.73 4.39
N GLU A 642 -0.20 44.27 5.58
CA GLU A 642 1.16 44.69 5.94
C GLU A 642 2.26 43.68 5.58
N PRO A 643 2.10 42.37 5.81
CA PRO A 643 3.13 41.37 5.48
C PRO A 643 3.32 41.13 3.97
N ALA A 644 2.39 41.59 3.11
CA ALA A 644 2.40 41.37 1.66
C ALA A 644 3.36 42.32 0.92
N VAL A 645 4.57 42.54 1.46
CA VAL A 645 5.53 43.57 1.03
C VAL A 645 5.96 43.49 -0.45
N VAL A 646 5.85 42.31 -1.06
CA VAL A 646 6.20 42.06 -2.47
C VAL A 646 4.97 42.13 -3.39
N ASP A 647 3.86 41.50 -3.02
CA ASP A 647 2.67 41.37 -3.88
C ASP A 647 1.67 42.53 -3.74
N ALA A 648 1.68 43.25 -2.62
CA ALA A 648 0.99 44.53 -2.44
C ALA A 648 1.93 45.51 -1.73
N PRO A 649 2.93 46.07 -2.43
CA PRO A 649 3.92 46.95 -1.83
C PRO A 649 3.31 48.10 -1.02
N TYR A 650 2.19 48.66 -1.48
CA TYR A 650 1.37 49.58 -0.70
C TYR A 650 -0.12 49.34 -0.91
N ALA A 651 -0.92 49.78 0.05
CA ALA A 651 -2.36 49.94 -0.10
C ALA A 651 -2.86 51.18 0.63
N VAL A 652 -3.90 51.81 0.10
CA VAL A 652 -4.56 53.01 0.63
C VAL A 652 -6.05 52.76 0.64
N LEU A 653 -6.71 53.10 1.75
CA LEU A 653 -8.14 52.91 1.91
C LEU A 653 -8.87 54.23 2.17
N TYR A 654 -9.90 54.48 1.38
CA TYR A 654 -10.83 55.59 1.58
C TYR A 654 -12.21 55.06 1.99
N SER A 655 -12.86 55.68 2.96
CA SER A 655 -14.29 55.48 3.25
C SER A 655 -15.14 56.55 2.58
N ILE A 656 -16.43 56.27 2.40
CA ILE A 656 -17.37 57.20 1.79
C ILE A 656 -18.35 57.67 2.87
N GLN A 657 -18.52 58.99 2.97
CA GLN A 657 -19.34 59.65 3.98
C GLN A 657 -20.27 60.66 3.29
N ASP A 658 -21.45 60.88 3.87
CA ASP A 658 -22.36 61.93 3.41
C ASP A 658 -21.86 63.29 3.89
N ASP A 659 -21.77 64.25 2.96
CA ASP A 659 -21.50 65.64 3.28
C ASP A 659 -22.85 66.36 3.45
N VAL A 660 -23.16 66.72 4.69
CA VAL A 660 -24.37 67.48 5.03
C VAL A 660 -23.97 68.95 5.13
N PRO A 661 -24.33 69.83 4.17
CA PRO A 661 -24.05 71.24 4.31
C PRO A 661 -24.97 71.81 5.41
N GLU A 662 -24.41 72.58 6.35
CA GLU A 662 -25.19 73.23 7.43
C GLU A 662 -26.23 74.27 6.92
N THR A 663 -26.31 74.52 5.60
CA THR A 663 -27.28 75.45 5.02
C THR A 663 -27.97 74.89 3.77
N GLN A 664 -29.25 74.55 3.95
CA GLN A 664 -30.37 74.41 3.00
C GLN A 664 -30.12 73.95 1.54
N ALA A 665 -30.74 72.81 1.22
CA ALA A 665 -31.42 72.48 -0.04
C ALA A 665 -30.60 72.28 -1.34
N GLU A 666 -29.42 71.67 -1.26
CA GLU A 666 -28.81 70.99 -2.41
C GLU A 666 -28.55 69.51 -2.11
N ALA A 667 -28.49 68.69 -3.17
CA ALA A 667 -28.34 67.24 -3.10
C ALA A 667 -27.13 66.84 -2.22
N THR A 668 -27.31 65.84 -1.35
CA THR A 668 -26.24 65.26 -0.52
C THR A 668 -25.04 64.89 -1.40
N GLN A 669 -23.94 65.63 -1.26
CA GLN A 669 -22.68 65.28 -1.91
C GLN A 669 -21.97 64.20 -1.07
N LYS A 670 -21.48 63.14 -1.72
CA LYS A 670 -20.67 62.13 -1.06
C LYS A 670 -19.19 62.54 -1.06
N LYS A 671 -18.53 62.42 0.08
CA LYS A 671 -17.08 62.68 0.24
C LYS A 671 -16.33 61.39 0.54
N CYS A 672 -15.14 61.26 -0.03
CA CYS A 672 -14.17 60.22 0.32
C CYS A 672 -13.23 60.74 1.41
N VAL A 673 -13.01 59.96 2.47
CA VAL A 673 -12.12 60.29 3.59
C VAL A 673 -11.06 59.20 3.74
N LEU A 674 -9.79 59.58 3.91
CA LEU A 674 -8.67 58.65 4.08
C LEU A 674 -8.74 57.95 5.44
N GLU A 675 -8.83 56.62 5.45
CA GLU A 675 -8.91 55.80 6.67
C GLU A 675 -7.54 55.25 7.09
N GLY A 676 -6.63 55.07 6.13
CA GLY A 676 -5.27 54.63 6.41
C GLY A 676 -4.48 54.22 5.19
N THR A 677 -3.19 53.99 5.42
CA THR A 677 -2.23 53.55 4.41
C THR A 677 -1.36 52.42 4.98
N VAL A 678 -0.85 51.58 4.08
CA VAL A 678 0.22 50.62 4.33
C VAL A 678 1.26 50.76 3.23
N GLY A 679 2.54 50.73 3.59
CA GLY A 679 3.64 50.80 2.61
C GLY A 679 3.86 52.15 1.93
N ILE A 680 3.05 53.17 2.23
CA ILE A 680 3.25 54.58 1.85
C ILE A 680 2.88 55.48 3.04
N GLY A 681 3.57 56.60 3.21
CA GLY A 681 3.29 57.54 4.32
C GLY A 681 1.90 58.18 4.25
N ALA A 682 1.28 58.46 5.40
CA ALA A 682 -0.03 59.13 5.45
C ALA A 682 0.06 60.62 5.02
N ASP A 683 1.19 61.28 5.28
CA ASP A 683 1.46 62.68 4.90
C ASP A 683 1.95 62.82 3.44
N HIS A 684 1.72 61.80 2.62
CA HIS A 684 2.19 61.79 1.24
C HIS A 684 1.46 62.87 0.42
N ALA A 685 2.20 63.80 -0.18
CA ALA A 685 1.69 65.05 -0.78
C ALA A 685 0.62 64.91 -1.88
N THR A 686 0.30 63.68 -2.28
CA THR A 686 -0.65 63.35 -3.35
C THR A 686 -1.81 62.48 -2.89
N LEU A 687 -1.85 62.08 -1.62
CA LEU A 687 -2.99 61.44 -0.99
C LEU A 687 -3.85 62.52 -0.33
N PRO A 688 -4.94 62.97 -0.96
CA PRO A 688 -5.84 63.92 -0.32
C PRO A 688 -6.43 63.28 0.94
N PRO A 689 -6.49 64.00 2.08
CA PRO A 689 -7.16 63.49 3.28
C PRO A 689 -8.66 63.33 3.05
N GLU A 690 -9.25 64.18 2.21
CA GLU A 690 -10.63 64.08 1.76
C GLU A 690 -10.84 64.69 0.35
N PHE A 691 -11.84 64.20 -0.40
CA PHE A 691 -12.27 64.79 -1.68
C PHE A 691 -13.74 64.43 -2.02
N SER A 692 -14.42 65.27 -2.79
CA SER A 692 -15.83 65.08 -3.14
C SER A 692 -16.04 64.27 -4.42
N LEU A 693 -16.97 63.32 -4.41
CA LEU A 693 -17.33 62.46 -5.56
C LEU A 693 -18.25 63.16 -6.59
N GLY A 694 -18.67 64.39 -6.32
CA GLY A 694 -19.54 65.20 -7.20
C GLY A 694 -18.81 66.10 -8.21
N MET A 695 -17.47 66.09 -8.24
CA MET A 695 -16.70 66.94 -9.17
C MET A 695 -16.71 66.39 -10.60
N HIS A 696 -16.67 67.28 -11.60
CA HIS A 696 -16.50 66.88 -13.01
C HIS A 696 -15.19 66.10 -13.19
N LEU A 697 -15.24 64.96 -13.90
CA LEU A 697 -14.12 64.04 -14.21
C LEU A 697 -12.85 64.70 -14.79
N ASN A 698 -12.93 65.97 -15.22
CA ASN A 698 -11.89 66.69 -15.94
C ASN A 698 -11.04 67.62 -15.07
N THR A 699 -11.24 67.69 -13.74
CA THR A 699 -10.60 68.70 -12.88
C THR A 699 -9.76 68.17 -11.70
N GLY A 700 -9.54 66.85 -11.56
CA GLY A 700 -8.80 66.25 -10.43
C GLY A 700 -7.45 65.59 -10.81
N PRO A 701 -6.52 65.40 -9.84
CA PRO A 701 -5.32 64.56 -10.00
C PRO A 701 -5.66 63.13 -10.49
N GLY A 702 -4.69 62.46 -11.12
CA GLY A 702 -4.91 61.14 -11.75
C GLY A 702 -5.56 60.08 -10.84
N LEU A 703 -5.20 60.07 -9.55
CA LEU A 703 -5.83 59.19 -8.55
C LEU A 703 -7.32 59.52 -8.34
N ILE A 704 -7.67 60.80 -8.16
CA ILE A 704 -9.06 61.22 -7.92
C ILE A 704 -9.93 60.86 -9.13
N LYS A 705 -9.41 61.05 -10.35
CA LYS A 705 -10.09 60.64 -11.57
C LYS A 705 -10.36 59.13 -11.61
N ALA A 706 -9.38 58.32 -11.21
CA ALA A 706 -9.54 56.86 -11.14
C ALA A 706 -10.57 56.44 -10.08
N CYS A 707 -10.56 57.07 -8.91
CA CYS A 707 -11.55 56.85 -7.85
C CYS A 707 -12.97 57.24 -8.29
N LEU A 708 -13.13 58.38 -8.98
CA LEU A 708 -14.40 58.81 -9.56
C LEU A 708 -14.90 57.83 -10.63
N GLN A 709 -13.99 57.32 -11.46
CA GLN A 709 -14.32 56.33 -12.48
C GLN A 709 -14.76 55.01 -11.84
N ALA A 710 -14.01 54.49 -10.86
CA ALA A 710 -14.39 53.30 -10.10
C ALA A 710 -15.75 53.45 -9.39
N TRP A 711 -16.04 54.66 -8.87
CA TRP A 711 -17.35 54.98 -8.29
C TRP A 711 -18.48 54.94 -9.32
N GLN A 712 -18.27 55.50 -10.51
CA GLN A 712 -19.29 55.52 -11.56
C GLN A 712 -19.54 54.16 -12.20
N THR A 713 -18.50 53.35 -12.36
CA THR A 713 -18.60 52.05 -13.03
C THR A 713 -18.93 50.92 -12.08
N GLY A 714 -18.63 51.05 -10.77
CA GLY A 714 -18.70 49.95 -9.81
C GLY A 714 -17.62 48.87 -10.03
N GLU A 715 -16.69 49.10 -10.96
CA GLU A 715 -15.69 48.13 -11.41
C GLU A 715 -14.26 48.57 -11.04
N PRO A 716 -13.33 47.63 -10.79
CA PRO A 716 -11.93 47.96 -10.55
C PRO A 716 -11.25 48.64 -11.75
N ILE A 717 -10.54 49.72 -11.50
CA ILE A 717 -9.76 50.46 -12.50
C ILE A 717 -8.28 50.13 -12.33
N THR A 718 -7.62 49.71 -13.43
CA THR A 718 -6.18 49.48 -13.44
C THR A 718 -5.47 50.74 -13.93
N LEU A 719 -4.47 51.18 -13.18
CA LEU A 719 -3.60 52.31 -13.51
C LEU A 719 -2.23 51.78 -13.92
N HIS A 720 -1.67 52.35 -14.98
CA HIS A 720 -0.38 51.95 -15.52
C HIS A 720 0.52 53.18 -15.72
N SER A 721 1.83 53.01 -15.57
CA SER A 721 2.79 54.10 -15.79
C SER A 721 2.93 54.46 -17.27
N THR A 722 2.78 53.49 -18.19
CA THR A 722 3.00 53.72 -19.63
C THR A 722 1.91 54.54 -20.33
N ASP A 723 0.68 54.53 -19.82
CA ASP A 723 -0.43 55.33 -20.35
C ASP A 723 -0.65 56.64 -19.57
N GLY A 724 0.19 56.90 -18.57
CA GLY A 724 0.15 58.11 -17.73
C GLY A 724 -1.02 58.15 -16.74
N SER A 725 -1.76 57.04 -16.57
CA SER A 725 -2.88 56.97 -15.63
C SER A 725 -2.44 56.82 -14.17
N LEU A 726 -1.26 56.22 -13.93
CA LEU A 726 -0.64 56.13 -12.60
C LEU A 726 0.11 57.44 -12.26
N PRO A 727 -0.27 58.17 -11.19
CA PRO A 727 0.45 59.38 -10.78
C PRO A 727 1.91 59.07 -10.42
N PRO A 728 2.89 59.91 -10.80
CA PRO A 728 4.33 59.71 -10.48
C PRO A 728 4.63 59.57 -8.99
N SER A 729 3.75 60.08 -8.14
CA SER A 729 3.86 60.00 -6.70
C SER A 729 3.45 58.64 -6.12
N LEU A 730 2.70 57.83 -6.88
CA LEU A 730 2.29 56.47 -6.50
C LEU A 730 3.12 55.39 -7.18
N THR A 731 4.23 55.78 -7.82
CA THR A 731 5.19 54.84 -8.41
C THR A 731 6.28 54.44 -7.41
N SER A 732 6.29 54.98 -6.19
CA SER A 732 7.23 54.57 -5.13
C SER A 732 6.50 54.10 -3.86
N ALA A 733 7.15 53.16 -3.15
CA ALA A 733 6.73 52.68 -1.83
C ALA A 733 7.83 52.96 -0.79
N ASN A 734 7.54 52.73 0.49
CA ASN A 734 8.53 52.83 1.56
C ASN A 734 9.71 51.87 1.32
N PRO A 735 10.94 52.22 1.76
CA PRO A 735 12.12 51.37 1.60
C PRO A 735 11.91 49.94 2.13
N GLY A 736 12.41 48.95 1.40
CA GLY A 736 12.25 47.51 1.69
C GLY A 736 10.99 46.87 1.09
N ARG A 737 10.20 47.61 0.31
CA ARG A 737 9.00 47.12 -0.40
C ARG A 737 9.21 47.23 -1.91
N ALA A 738 8.45 46.46 -2.70
CA ALA A 738 8.56 46.45 -4.17
C ALA A 738 9.97 46.20 -4.74
N PHE A 739 10.86 45.51 -4.01
CA PHE A 739 12.29 45.37 -4.37
C PHE A 739 13.06 46.70 -4.48
N ASP A 740 12.57 47.76 -3.84
CA ASP A 740 13.08 49.13 -3.96
C ASP A 740 13.06 49.67 -5.41
N GLU A 741 12.13 49.15 -6.23
CA GLU A 741 11.91 49.57 -7.62
C GLU A 741 10.64 50.40 -7.80
N GLU A 742 10.58 51.09 -8.94
CA GLU A 742 9.41 51.85 -9.35
C GLU A 742 8.22 50.94 -9.70
N ILE A 743 7.10 51.16 -9.02
CA ILE A 743 5.81 50.49 -9.24
C ILE A 743 5.20 51.00 -10.54
N ARG A 744 4.87 50.05 -11.43
CA ARG A 744 4.36 50.34 -12.78
C ARG A 744 2.86 50.19 -12.91
N THR A 745 2.24 49.42 -12.02
CA THR A 745 0.80 49.12 -12.05
C THR A 745 0.21 49.30 -10.66
N ALA A 746 -0.96 49.92 -10.59
CA ALA A 746 -1.79 49.96 -9.39
C ALA A 746 -3.24 49.66 -9.75
N ILE A 747 -4.03 49.24 -8.78
CA ILE A 747 -5.47 49.02 -8.94
C ILE A 747 -6.26 49.92 -8.01
N VAL A 748 -7.42 50.37 -8.48
CA VAL A 748 -8.40 51.13 -7.70
C VAL A 748 -9.69 50.30 -7.69
N ALA A 749 -9.96 49.63 -6.58
CA ALA A 749 -11.07 48.71 -6.43
C ALA A 749 -12.18 49.34 -5.55
N PRO A 750 -13.42 49.44 -6.05
CA PRO A 750 -14.55 49.91 -5.26
C PRO A 750 -14.99 48.84 -4.23
N ILE A 751 -15.40 49.28 -3.05
CA ILE A 751 -15.95 48.45 -1.98
C ILE A 751 -17.44 48.76 -1.87
N THR A 752 -18.27 47.93 -2.48
CA THR A 752 -19.73 48.08 -2.54
C THR A 752 -20.48 47.14 -1.60
N THR A 753 -21.70 47.51 -1.21
CA THR A 753 -22.64 46.59 -0.56
C THR A 753 -23.32 45.70 -1.59
N ALA A 754 -23.60 44.45 -1.23
CA ALA A 754 -24.37 43.51 -2.06
C ALA A 754 -25.90 43.61 -1.86
N VAL A 755 -26.40 44.74 -1.34
CA VAL A 755 -27.82 44.97 -1.04
C VAL A 755 -28.46 45.76 -2.19
N ALA A 756 -29.80 45.73 -2.32
CA ALA A 756 -30.58 46.21 -3.48
C ALA A 756 -30.27 47.62 -4.03
N ASP A 757 -29.56 48.49 -3.29
CA ASP A 757 -29.15 49.83 -3.72
C ASP A 757 -27.63 49.98 -3.98
N GLU A 758 -26.84 48.88 -3.96
CA GLU A 758 -25.39 48.79 -4.19
C GLU A 758 -24.59 50.01 -3.68
N GLU A 759 -24.83 50.40 -2.43
CA GLU A 759 -24.16 51.55 -1.87
C GLU A 759 -22.67 51.27 -1.71
N MET A 760 -21.84 52.17 -2.25
CA MET A 760 -20.40 52.07 -2.15
C MET A 760 -19.90 52.69 -0.84
N LEU A 761 -19.15 51.88 -0.08
CA LEU A 761 -18.71 52.15 1.29
C LEU A 761 -17.27 52.67 1.35
N GLY A 762 -16.46 52.35 0.33
CA GLY A 762 -15.04 52.71 0.30
C GLY A 762 -14.35 52.42 -1.02
N ILE A 763 -13.08 52.84 -1.11
CA ILE A 763 -12.19 52.63 -2.24
C ILE A 763 -10.86 52.09 -1.74
N LEU A 764 -10.42 50.99 -2.32
CA LEU A 764 -9.09 50.42 -2.09
C LEU A 764 -8.17 50.74 -3.26
N VAL A 765 -7.06 51.40 -2.99
CA VAL A 765 -5.98 51.62 -3.95
C VAL A 765 -4.81 50.72 -3.56
N MET A 766 -4.28 49.91 -4.48
CA MET A 766 -3.21 48.96 -4.20
C MET A 766 -2.15 49.00 -5.28
N GLY A 767 -0.89 49.21 -4.89
CA GLY A 767 0.26 49.09 -5.77
C GLY A 767 0.60 47.62 -6.01
N LEU A 768 1.01 47.27 -7.23
CA LEU A 768 1.38 45.90 -7.59
C LEU A 768 2.89 45.74 -7.72
N SER A 769 3.36 44.49 -7.64
CA SER A 769 4.76 44.13 -7.74
C SER A 769 5.34 44.51 -9.12
N PRO A 770 6.48 45.22 -9.19
CA PRO A 770 7.09 45.60 -10.47
C PRO A 770 7.75 44.41 -11.20
N ARG A 771 8.02 43.31 -10.49
CA ARG A 771 8.69 42.10 -11.01
C ARG A 771 7.76 40.91 -11.24
N SER A 772 6.44 41.12 -11.11
CA SER A 772 5.42 40.11 -11.35
C SER A 772 4.44 40.61 -12.41
N PRO A 773 4.21 39.86 -13.50
CA PRO A 773 3.23 40.26 -14.51
C PRO A 773 1.82 40.28 -13.89
N TYR A 774 1.00 41.27 -14.25
CA TYR A 774 -0.41 41.33 -13.86
C TYR A 774 -1.26 40.40 -14.74
N ASP A 775 -0.99 39.11 -14.59
CA ASP A 775 -1.66 38.00 -15.28
C ASP A 775 -2.97 37.59 -14.57
N GLU A 776 -3.66 36.59 -15.12
CA GLU A 776 -4.93 36.10 -14.59
C GLU A 776 -4.83 35.61 -13.13
N GLU A 777 -3.69 35.04 -12.74
CA GLU A 777 -3.47 34.59 -11.35
C GLU A 777 -3.35 35.79 -10.40
N TYR A 778 -2.63 36.84 -10.81
CA TYR A 778 -2.49 38.05 -10.01
C TYR A 778 -3.82 38.82 -9.92
N LYS A 779 -4.56 38.92 -11.03
CA LYS A 779 -5.92 39.49 -11.07
C LYS A 779 -6.88 38.76 -10.15
N LEU A 780 -6.82 37.42 -10.14
CA LEU A 780 -7.65 36.62 -9.25
C LEU A 780 -7.32 36.92 -7.79
N TRP A 781 -6.04 37.01 -7.44
CA TRP A 781 -5.63 37.33 -6.07
C TRP A 781 -6.08 38.73 -5.63
N THR A 782 -5.87 39.75 -6.46
CA THR A 782 -6.33 41.11 -6.14
C THR A 782 -7.85 41.15 -5.98
N HIS A 783 -8.59 40.44 -6.85
CA HIS A 783 -10.03 40.31 -6.73
C HIS A 783 -10.46 39.64 -5.42
N ILE A 784 -9.81 38.54 -5.01
CA ILE A 784 -10.12 37.84 -3.75
C ILE A 784 -9.88 38.75 -2.54
N VAL A 785 -8.75 39.47 -2.52
CA VAL A 785 -8.42 40.40 -1.43
C VAL A 785 -9.43 41.54 -1.34
N SER A 786 -9.80 42.15 -2.47
CA SER A 786 -10.84 43.19 -2.53
C SER A 786 -12.22 42.63 -2.13
N ASP A 787 -12.55 41.41 -2.54
CA ASP A 787 -13.82 40.76 -2.21
C ASP A 787 -13.95 40.41 -0.72
N LEU A 788 -12.86 40.04 -0.06
CA LEU A 788 -12.86 39.77 1.39
C LEU A 788 -13.28 41.00 2.20
N VAL A 789 -12.70 42.17 1.90
CA VAL A 789 -13.08 43.40 2.58
C VAL A 789 -14.49 43.83 2.20
N ARG A 790 -14.89 43.66 0.94
CA ARG A 790 -16.25 43.94 0.45
C ARG A 790 -17.32 43.11 1.15
N LYS A 791 -17.13 41.80 1.24
CA LYS A 791 -18.05 40.87 1.93
C LYS A 791 -18.15 41.19 3.42
N THR A 792 -17.02 41.45 4.07
CA THR A 792 -17.00 41.78 5.50
C THR A 792 -17.67 43.14 5.76
N ALA A 793 -17.43 44.13 4.91
CA ALA A 793 -18.10 45.43 5.00
C ALA A 793 -19.62 45.29 4.81
N THR A 794 -20.06 44.50 3.83
CA THR A 794 -21.48 44.20 3.60
C THR A 794 -22.12 43.57 4.84
N LEU A 795 -21.48 42.55 5.43
CA LEU A 795 -21.97 41.87 6.64
C LEU A 795 -22.09 42.79 7.86
N ILE A 796 -21.23 43.80 7.97
CA ILE A 796 -21.26 44.78 9.05
C ILE A 796 -22.41 45.77 8.88
N VAL A 797 -22.74 46.15 7.64
CA VAL A 797 -23.78 47.14 7.31
C VAL A 797 -25.19 46.51 7.29
N LEU A 798 -25.31 45.19 7.12
CA LEU A 798 -26.59 44.50 7.14
C LEU A 798 -27.34 44.68 8.49
N PRO A 799 -28.68 44.86 8.46
CA PRO A 799 -29.52 44.79 9.65
C PRO A 799 -29.27 43.50 10.45
N GLU A 800 -29.32 43.57 11.77
CA GLU A 800 -29.03 42.47 12.71
C GLU A 800 -29.74 41.14 12.32
N GLU A 801 -30.99 41.21 11.85
CA GLU A 801 -31.76 40.05 11.39
C GLU A 801 -31.18 39.43 10.10
N GLN A 802 -30.76 40.23 9.12
CA GLN A 802 -30.12 39.74 7.90
C GLN A 802 -28.68 39.28 8.14
N ARG A 803 -27.95 39.92 9.07
CA ARG A 803 -26.60 39.49 9.48
C ARG A 803 -26.62 38.06 10.04
N ARG A 804 -27.66 37.70 10.80
CA ARG A 804 -27.86 36.33 11.31
C ARG A 804 -28.21 35.35 10.19
N ALA A 805 -29.10 35.72 9.27
CA ALA A 805 -29.47 34.88 8.14
C ALA A 805 -28.28 34.60 7.20
N GLN A 806 -27.47 35.61 6.91
CA GLN A 806 -26.30 35.46 6.02
C GLN A 806 -25.17 34.66 6.68
N LYS A 807 -25.00 34.78 7.99
CA LYS A 807 -24.05 33.93 8.74
C LYS A 807 -24.40 32.45 8.60
N ILE A 808 -25.68 32.10 8.76
CA ILE A 808 -26.18 30.73 8.57
C ILE A 808 -26.00 30.27 7.11
N ALA A 809 -26.25 31.13 6.13
CA ALA A 809 -26.08 30.80 4.72
C ALA A 809 -24.61 30.54 4.33
N ASN A 810 -23.67 31.33 4.87
CA ASN A 810 -22.24 31.14 4.62
C ASN A 810 -21.73 29.84 5.28
N GLU A 811 -22.15 29.56 6.53
CA GLU A 811 -21.84 28.30 7.22
C GLU A 811 -22.36 27.07 6.43
N LEU A 812 -23.54 27.18 5.82
CA LEU A 812 -24.11 26.11 5.00
C LEU A 812 -23.37 25.94 3.66
N ASN A 813 -22.98 27.03 3.01
CA ASN A 813 -22.22 26.98 1.76
C ASN A 813 -20.80 26.43 1.95
N ASP A 814 -20.12 26.77 3.05
CA ASP A 814 -18.79 26.25 3.36
C ASP A 814 -18.84 24.73 3.61
N SER A 815 -19.88 24.26 4.31
CA SER A 815 -20.13 22.83 4.51
C SER A 815 -20.35 22.10 3.18
N LEU A 816 -21.16 22.68 2.28
CA LEU A 816 -21.47 22.10 0.97
C LEU A 816 -20.25 22.09 0.04
N ALA A 817 -19.46 23.16 0.02
CA ALA A 817 -18.24 23.26 -0.78
C ALA A 817 -17.18 22.25 -0.32
N GLN A 818 -17.05 22.04 0.99
CA GLN A 818 -16.14 21.04 1.55
C GLN A 818 -16.57 19.62 1.17
N GLN A 819 -17.88 19.33 1.18
CA GLN A 819 -18.43 18.03 0.76
C GLN A 819 -18.22 17.76 -0.74
N LEU A 820 -18.46 18.75 -1.60
CA LEU A 820 -18.21 18.66 -3.04
C LEU A 820 -16.72 18.42 -3.32
N ARG A 821 -15.81 19.15 -2.68
CA ARG A 821 -14.36 19.02 -2.90
C ARG A 821 -13.83 17.63 -2.52
N VAL A 822 -14.32 17.07 -1.42
CA VAL A 822 -13.96 15.70 -1.00
C VAL A 822 -14.43 14.68 -2.03
N THR A 823 -15.65 14.85 -2.55
CA THR A 823 -16.24 13.93 -3.53
C THR A 823 -15.51 13.98 -4.88
N THR A 824 -15.21 15.19 -5.39
CA THR A 824 -14.47 15.36 -6.65
C THR A 824 -13.05 14.81 -6.55
N LEU A 825 -12.33 15.09 -5.46
CA LEU A 825 -10.98 14.55 -5.25
C LEU A 825 -10.97 13.02 -5.11
N GLN A 826 -12.03 12.42 -4.55
CA GLN A 826 -12.18 10.96 -4.51
C GLN A 826 -12.39 10.38 -5.91
N ALA A 827 -13.23 11.02 -6.73
CA ALA A 827 -13.49 10.61 -8.10
C ALA A 827 -12.23 10.70 -8.98
N GLU A 828 -11.55 11.85 -9.02
CA GLU A 828 -10.33 12.07 -9.82
C GLU A 828 -9.20 11.13 -9.39
N ARG A 829 -9.03 10.91 -8.08
CA ARG A 829 -8.00 10.01 -7.56
C ARG A 829 -8.33 8.54 -7.86
N SER A 830 -9.61 8.18 -8.00
CA SER A 830 -10.02 6.84 -8.42
C SER A 830 -9.81 6.62 -9.92
N GLU A 831 -10.15 7.60 -10.77
CA GLU A 831 -10.01 7.53 -12.22
C GLU A 831 -8.54 7.52 -12.66
N GLY A 832 -7.72 8.41 -12.10
CA GLY A 832 -6.28 8.45 -12.39
C GLY A 832 -5.52 7.21 -11.93
N LYS A 833 -6.01 6.52 -10.89
CA LYS A 833 -5.46 5.21 -10.45
C LYS A 833 -5.86 4.10 -11.42
N PHE A 834 -7.12 4.06 -11.85
CA PHE A 834 -7.61 3.05 -12.80
C PHE A 834 -6.88 3.16 -14.15
N ARG A 835 -6.73 4.37 -14.68
CA ARG A 835 -6.03 4.61 -15.96
C ARG A 835 -4.56 4.17 -15.92
N ARG A 836 -3.80 4.54 -14.87
CA ARG A 836 -2.40 4.10 -14.73
C ARG A 836 -2.24 2.59 -14.52
N MET A 837 -3.22 1.96 -13.87
CA MET A 837 -3.24 0.51 -13.69
C MET A 837 -3.49 -0.20 -15.03
N ALA A 838 -4.45 0.29 -15.82
CA ALA A 838 -4.77 -0.27 -17.13
C ALA A 838 -3.59 -0.14 -18.12
N GLU A 839 -2.88 0.99 -18.13
CA GLU A 839 -1.75 1.22 -19.05
C GLU A 839 -0.47 0.44 -18.68
N SER A 840 -0.28 0.09 -17.40
CA SER A 840 0.87 -0.72 -16.94
C SER A 840 0.60 -2.22 -16.90
N ALA A 841 -0.64 -2.65 -17.15
CA ALA A 841 -1.01 -4.05 -17.15
C ALA A 841 -0.32 -4.80 -18.31
N PRO A 842 0.27 -5.98 -18.09
CA PRO A 842 0.92 -6.75 -19.15
C PRO A 842 -0.07 -7.37 -20.15
N GLN A 843 -1.36 -7.37 -19.82
CA GLN A 843 -2.48 -7.92 -20.60
C GLN A 843 -3.11 -6.85 -21.49
N GLY A 844 -3.61 -7.24 -22.67
CA GLY A 844 -4.33 -6.34 -23.56
C GLY A 844 -5.76 -6.14 -23.13
N MET A 845 -6.08 -5.04 -22.44
CA MET A 845 -7.41 -4.75 -21.92
C MET A 845 -8.29 -4.07 -22.97
N TYR A 846 -9.56 -4.43 -23.00
CA TYR A 846 -10.56 -3.82 -23.88
C TYR A 846 -11.91 -3.68 -23.17
N MET A 847 -12.69 -2.72 -23.64
CA MET A 847 -14.08 -2.49 -23.27
C MET A 847 -14.82 -2.04 -24.53
N PHE A 848 -15.86 -2.78 -24.87
CA PHE A 848 -16.75 -2.52 -25.99
C PHE A 848 -18.15 -2.17 -25.47
N ASP A 849 -18.93 -1.38 -26.19
CA ASP A 849 -20.36 -1.25 -25.93
C ASP A 849 -21.13 -2.50 -26.38
N ALA A 850 -22.44 -2.51 -26.17
CA ALA A 850 -23.32 -3.61 -26.53
C ALA A 850 -23.31 -3.94 -28.05
N GLU A 851 -22.97 -2.95 -28.88
CA GLU A 851 -22.86 -3.07 -30.34
C GLU A 851 -21.44 -3.44 -30.80
N GLY A 852 -20.48 -3.61 -29.89
CA GLY A 852 -19.10 -4.00 -30.19
C GLY A 852 -18.17 -2.83 -30.52
N LYS A 853 -18.56 -1.58 -30.27
CA LYS A 853 -17.73 -0.39 -30.48
C LYS A 853 -16.77 -0.18 -29.31
N THR A 854 -15.55 0.20 -29.61
CA THR A 854 -14.51 0.49 -28.61
C THR A 854 -14.86 1.68 -27.71
N LEU A 855 -15.12 1.38 -26.44
CA LEU A 855 -15.19 2.34 -25.34
C LEU A 855 -13.80 2.63 -24.79
N HIS A 856 -12.99 1.59 -24.61
CA HIS A 856 -11.61 1.73 -24.11
C HIS A 856 -10.73 0.55 -24.53
N VAL A 857 -9.47 0.83 -24.85
CA VAL A 857 -8.40 -0.17 -25.02
C VAL A 857 -7.09 0.40 -24.48
N ASN A 858 -6.25 -0.46 -23.90
CA ASN A 858 -4.89 -0.10 -23.48
C ASN A 858 -3.86 -0.39 -24.58
N ASP A 859 -2.64 0.12 -24.43
CA ASP A 859 -1.60 -0.01 -25.47
C ASP A 859 -1.15 -1.47 -25.70
N ARG A 860 -1.26 -2.34 -24.70
CA ARG A 860 -0.94 -3.77 -24.86
C ARG A 860 -1.93 -4.51 -25.75
N TYR A 861 -3.21 -4.13 -25.73
CA TYR A 861 -4.24 -4.68 -26.61
C TYR A 861 -3.88 -4.40 -28.08
N LEU A 862 -3.55 -3.15 -28.38
CA LEU A 862 -3.15 -2.70 -29.71
C LEU A 862 -1.86 -3.41 -30.18
N ALA A 863 -0.87 -3.56 -29.30
CA ALA A 863 0.37 -4.28 -29.61
C ALA A 863 0.13 -5.77 -29.90
N MET A 864 -0.74 -6.44 -29.13
CA MET A 864 -1.09 -7.85 -29.33
C MET A 864 -1.81 -8.09 -30.65
N LEU A 865 -2.64 -7.15 -31.11
CA LEU A 865 -3.26 -7.23 -32.45
C LEU A 865 -2.34 -6.74 -33.57
N GLY A 866 -1.38 -5.89 -33.26
CA GLY A 866 -0.45 -5.29 -34.23
C GLY A 866 -1.04 -4.09 -34.95
N GLU A 867 -1.85 -3.30 -34.25
CA GLU A 867 -2.58 -2.14 -34.77
C GLU A 867 -2.15 -0.85 -34.11
N THR A 868 -2.33 0.27 -34.81
CA THR A 868 -2.29 1.59 -34.19
C THR A 868 -3.67 1.98 -33.62
N ARG A 869 -3.68 2.93 -32.69
CA ARG A 869 -4.92 3.43 -32.08
C ARG A 869 -5.84 4.07 -33.11
N GLU A 870 -5.29 4.72 -34.14
CA GLU A 870 -6.05 5.32 -35.25
C GLU A 870 -6.66 4.26 -36.17
N GLN A 871 -5.93 3.18 -36.47
CA GLN A 871 -6.45 2.05 -37.25
C GLN A 871 -7.57 1.32 -36.51
N HIS A 872 -7.44 1.18 -35.19
CA HIS A 872 -8.46 0.56 -34.35
C HIS A 872 -9.71 1.45 -34.24
N ALA A 873 -9.54 2.76 -34.04
CA ALA A 873 -10.65 3.71 -33.89
C ALA A 873 -11.45 3.97 -35.17
N THR A 874 -10.88 3.68 -36.35
CA THR A 874 -11.54 3.85 -37.65
C THR A 874 -12.35 2.63 -38.08
N ARG A 875 -12.34 1.53 -37.30
CA ARG A 875 -13.20 0.37 -37.54
C ARG A 875 -14.65 0.67 -37.26
N ARG A 876 -15.52 0.17 -38.13
CA ARG A 876 -16.96 0.32 -37.95
C ARG A 876 -17.52 -0.87 -37.15
N PRO A 877 -18.48 -0.65 -36.22
CA PRO A 877 -19.12 -1.73 -35.45
C PRO A 877 -19.83 -2.77 -36.33
N ASP A 878 -20.25 -2.37 -37.53
CA ASP A 878 -20.97 -3.15 -38.54
C ASP A 878 -20.06 -3.80 -39.61
N GLY A 879 -18.74 -3.68 -39.50
CA GLY A 879 -17.78 -4.18 -40.50
C GLY A 879 -17.21 -5.57 -40.22
N ASP A 880 -17.04 -6.37 -41.29
CA ASP A 880 -16.34 -7.67 -41.28
C ASP A 880 -14.83 -7.57 -41.02
N ASP A 881 -14.28 -6.36 -40.87
CA ASP A 881 -12.83 -6.09 -40.84
C ASP A 881 -12.05 -6.80 -39.71
N TRP A 882 -12.71 -7.13 -38.59
CA TRP A 882 -12.08 -7.90 -37.51
C TRP A 882 -12.02 -9.41 -37.80
N ARG A 883 -12.95 -9.92 -38.61
CA ARG A 883 -12.97 -11.34 -39.03
C ARG A 883 -11.72 -11.68 -39.83
N ASP A 884 -11.13 -10.67 -40.47
CA ASP A 884 -9.89 -10.82 -41.22
C ASP A 884 -8.64 -11.03 -40.36
N GLN A 885 -8.74 -10.90 -39.05
CA GLN A 885 -7.62 -11.07 -38.13
C GLN A 885 -7.58 -12.44 -37.47
N VAL A 886 -8.75 -13.04 -37.27
CA VAL A 886 -8.88 -14.37 -36.67
C VAL A 886 -8.58 -15.42 -37.72
N HIS A 887 -7.92 -16.50 -37.31
CA HIS A 887 -7.65 -17.63 -38.19
C HIS A 887 -8.97 -18.28 -38.67
N PRO A 888 -9.11 -18.67 -39.95
CA PRO A 888 -10.38 -19.17 -40.51
C PRO A 888 -11.01 -20.33 -39.74
N GLU A 889 -10.19 -21.23 -39.19
CA GLU A 889 -10.67 -22.38 -38.40
C GLU A 889 -11.25 -22.00 -37.02
N ASP A 890 -10.88 -20.84 -36.47
CA ASP A 890 -11.36 -20.40 -35.14
C ASP A 890 -12.49 -19.36 -35.23
N LEU A 891 -12.82 -18.87 -36.44
CA LEU A 891 -13.75 -17.77 -36.65
C LEU A 891 -15.18 -18.09 -36.17
N ASP A 892 -15.71 -19.26 -36.52
CA ASP A 892 -17.06 -19.68 -36.13
C ASP A 892 -17.19 -19.79 -34.59
N ARG A 893 -16.16 -20.33 -33.94
CA ARG A 893 -16.12 -20.44 -32.47
C ARG A 893 -16.06 -19.07 -31.82
N PHE A 894 -15.30 -18.14 -32.41
CA PHE A 894 -15.18 -16.77 -31.90
C PHE A 894 -16.52 -16.01 -32.03
N ILE A 895 -17.21 -16.11 -33.16
CA ILE A 895 -18.55 -15.50 -33.36
C ILE A 895 -19.55 -16.05 -32.34
N GLN A 896 -19.61 -17.37 -32.19
CA GLN A 896 -20.51 -18.01 -31.21
C GLN A 896 -20.24 -17.55 -29.78
N SER A 897 -18.98 -17.27 -29.43
CA SER A 897 -18.63 -16.77 -28.11
C SER A 897 -19.21 -15.39 -27.81
N TRP A 898 -19.25 -14.50 -28.82
CA TRP A 898 -19.89 -13.19 -28.71
C TRP A 898 -21.41 -13.31 -28.50
N ASP A 899 -22.07 -14.15 -29.30
CA ASP A 899 -23.51 -14.39 -29.16
C ASP A 899 -23.88 -14.95 -27.78
N ILE A 900 -23.02 -15.81 -27.21
CA ILE A 900 -23.20 -16.35 -25.86
C ILE A 900 -23.13 -15.23 -24.80
N ILE A 901 -22.17 -14.30 -24.90
CA ILE A 901 -22.05 -13.18 -23.95
C ILE A 901 -23.33 -12.33 -24.00
N MET A 902 -23.79 -11.98 -25.21
CA MET A 902 -24.94 -11.11 -25.40
C MET A 902 -26.26 -11.77 -24.98
N GLN A 903 -26.46 -13.05 -25.31
CA GLN A 903 -27.72 -13.75 -25.03
C GLN A 903 -27.79 -14.38 -23.64
N LYS A 904 -26.70 -15.03 -23.20
CA LYS A 904 -26.66 -15.76 -21.93
C LYS A 904 -26.16 -14.90 -20.78
N LYS A 905 -25.57 -13.72 -21.06
CA LYS A 905 -25.09 -12.77 -20.06
C LYS A 905 -24.07 -13.41 -19.10
N THR A 906 -23.27 -14.34 -19.62
CA THR A 906 -22.24 -15.09 -18.88
C THR A 906 -20.84 -14.75 -19.37
N PRO A 907 -19.85 -14.66 -18.46
CA PRO A 907 -18.44 -14.54 -18.85
C PRO A 907 -17.97 -15.71 -19.71
N ILE A 908 -17.03 -15.45 -20.62
CA ILE A 908 -16.44 -16.48 -21.48
C ILE A 908 -14.93 -16.36 -21.55
N THR A 909 -14.28 -17.51 -21.68
CA THR A 909 -12.84 -17.62 -21.93
C THR A 909 -12.64 -18.46 -23.18
N ILE A 910 -11.93 -17.92 -24.17
CA ILE A 910 -11.69 -18.55 -25.46
C ILE A 910 -10.24 -18.34 -25.90
N GLU A 911 -9.60 -19.40 -26.39
CA GLU A 911 -8.35 -19.30 -27.12
C GLU A 911 -8.63 -19.25 -28.62
N TYR A 912 -7.92 -18.42 -29.37
CA TYR A 912 -8.03 -18.33 -30.83
C TYR A 912 -6.70 -17.90 -31.45
N ARG A 913 -6.50 -18.27 -32.72
CA ARG A 913 -5.33 -17.89 -33.50
C ARG A 913 -5.55 -16.59 -34.26
N LEU A 914 -4.49 -15.79 -34.38
CA LEU A 914 -4.43 -14.71 -35.35
C LEU A 914 -3.82 -15.19 -36.68
N LYS A 915 -4.19 -14.55 -37.79
CA LYS A 915 -3.57 -14.81 -39.11
C LYS A 915 -2.09 -14.38 -39.17
N LYS A 916 -1.66 -13.47 -38.30
CA LYS A 916 -0.25 -13.02 -38.26
C LYS A 916 0.66 -14.09 -37.63
N PRO A 917 1.84 -14.36 -38.20
CA PRO A 917 2.80 -15.26 -37.60
C PRO A 917 3.39 -14.66 -36.32
N TRP A 918 3.55 -15.50 -35.30
CA TRP A 918 4.26 -15.15 -34.07
C TRP A 918 5.75 -15.21 -34.34
N LYS A 919 6.47 -14.16 -33.96
CA LYS A 919 7.92 -14.07 -34.09
C LYS A 919 8.53 -13.76 -32.74
N SER A 920 9.52 -14.55 -32.35
CA SER A 920 10.30 -14.35 -31.14
C SER A 920 11.76 -14.70 -31.41
N VAL A 921 12.67 -14.23 -30.57
CA VAL A 921 14.06 -14.66 -30.60
C VAL A 921 14.26 -15.62 -29.44
N ASP A 922 14.94 -16.74 -29.65
CA ASP A 922 15.40 -17.60 -28.55
C ASP A 922 16.54 -16.90 -27.82
N ASP A 923 16.31 -16.45 -26.59
CA ASP A 923 17.30 -15.75 -25.75
C ASP A 923 18.59 -16.56 -25.53
N THR A 924 18.54 -17.88 -25.71
CA THR A 924 19.65 -18.81 -25.48
C THR A 924 20.50 -19.04 -26.73
N THR A 925 19.89 -19.05 -27.91
CA THR A 925 20.57 -19.40 -29.18
C THR A 925 20.65 -18.24 -30.17
N GLY A 926 19.89 -17.17 -29.94
CA GLY A 926 19.77 -16.01 -30.83
C GLY A 926 19.07 -16.33 -32.15
N GLN A 927 18.40 -17.47 -32.28
CA GLN A 927 17.68 -17.86 -33.49
C GLN A 927 16.27 -17.28 -33.52
N ASP A 928 15.83 -16.88 -34.71
CA ASP A 928 14.44 -16.47 -34.97
C ASP A 928 13.51 -17.69 -34.86
N LEU A 929 12.57 -17.62 -33.92
CA LEU A 929 11.45 -18.56 -33.77
C LEU A 929 10.24 -17.99 -34.50
N GLU A 930 9.69 -18.76 -35.43
CA GLU A 930 8.45 -18.45 -36.13
C GLU A 930 7.39 -19.51 -35.81
N GLY A 931 6.18 -19.07 -35.49
CA GLY A 931 5.06 -19.93 -35.09
C GLY A 931 3.69 -19.30 -35.28
N GLU A 932 2.65 -19.96 -34.78
CA GLU A 932 1.29 -19.41 -34.78
C GLU A 932 1.10 -18.44 -33.61
N THR A 933 0.42 -17.32 -33.85
CA THR A 933 0.04 -16.40 -32.76
C THR A 933 -1.24 -16.88 -32.10
N TRP A 934 -1.17 -17.26 -30.83
CA TRP A 934 -2.29 -17.71 -30.02
C TRP A 934 -2.63 -16.67 -28.95
N LEU A 935 -3.88 -16.23 -28.93
CA LEU A 935 -4.41 -15.33 -27.92
C LEU A 935 -5.47 -16.03 -27.07
N LEU A 936 -5.42 -15.79 -25.76
CA LEU A 936 -6.45 -16.14 -24.79
C LEU A 936 -7.28 -14.89 -24.49
N ALA A 937 -8.53 -14.85 -24.94
CA ALA A 937 -9.49 -13.81 -24.61
C ALA A 937 -10.36 -14.21 -23.42
N ASN A 938 -10.47 -13.30 -22.45
CA ASN A 938 -11.48 -13.34 -21.40
C ASN A 938 -12.42 -12.16 -21.61
N ALA A 939 -13.73 -12.41 -21.59
CA ALA A 939 -14.75 -11.38 -21.80
C ALA A 939 -15.89 -11.52 -20.78
N PHE A 940 -16.37 -10.39 -20.26
CA PHE A 940 -17.36 -10.27 -19.20
C PHE A 940 -18.42 -9.24 -19.61
N PRO A 941 -19.72 -9.58 -19.57
CA PRO A 941 -20.77 -8.60 -19.79
C PRO A 941 -20.96 -7.73 -18.55
N ASP A 942 -21.03 -6.41 -18.76
CA ASP A 942 -21.53 -5.43 -17.80
C ASP A 942 -23.03 -5.23 -18.04
N ILE A 943 -23.84 -5.36 -16.99
CA ILE A 943 -25.30 -5.46 -17.09
C ILE A 943 -25.95 -4.24 -16.41
N GLY A 944 -26.75 -3.51 -17.18
CA GLY A 944 -27.48 -2.32 -16.73
C GLY A 944 -28.63 -2.65 -15.76
N ALA A 945 -29.19 -1.60 -15.16
CA ALA A 945 -30.30 -1.73 -14.21
C ALA A 945 -31.60 -2.27 -14.84
N ASP A 946 -31.73 -2.20 -16.16
CA ASP A 946 -32.80 -2.78 -16.98
C ASP A 946 -32.57 -4.27 -17.28
N GLY A 947 -31.43 -4.82 -16.86
CA GLY A 947 -31.03 -6.21 -17.09
C GLY A 947 -30.39 -6.46 -18.45
N GLU A 948 -30.17 -5.46 -19.29
CA GLU A 948 -29.51 -5.60 -20.58
C GLU A 948 -27.99 -5.38 -20.51
N VAL A 949 -27.25 -5.95 -21.47
CA VAL A 949 -25.79 -5.77 -21.53
C VAL A 949 -25.50 -4.35 -22.01
N ILE A 950 -24.82 -3.56 -21.18
CA ILE A 950 -24.44 -2.17 -21.49
C ILE A 950 -23.04 -2.09 -22.09
N ALA A 951 -22.15 -3.00 -21.71
CA ALA A 951 -20.79 -3.08 -22.23
C ALA A 951 -20.25 -4.51 -22.10
N VAL A 952 -19.24 -4.85 -22.90
CA VAL A 952 -18.45 -6.08 -22.78
C VAL A 952 -17.02 -5.69 -22.51
N MET A 953 -16.51 -6.04 -21.33
CA MET A 953 -15.12 -5.76 -20.94
C MET A 953 -14.31 -7.04 -20.85
N GLY A 954 -13.02 -6.95 -21.09
CA GLY A 954 -12.18 -8.14 -21.13
C GLY A 954 -10.71 -7.84 -21.29
N TRP A 955 -9.94 -8.92 -21.41
CA TRP A 955 -8.51 -8.83 -21.70
C TRP A 955 -8.01 -9.98 -22.56
N LEU A 956 -6.90 -9.71 -23.25
CA LEU A 956 -6.15 -10.63 -24.08
C LEU A 956 -4.81 -10.97 -23.42
N THR A 957 -4.45 -12.24 -23.49
CA THR A 957 -3.13 -12.74 -23.10
C THR A 957 -2.49 -13.47 -24.27
N ASP A 958 -1.26 -13.12 -24.63
CA ASP A 958 -0.47 -13.90 -25.61
C ASP A 958 -0.01 -15.22 -24.97
N VAL A 959 -0.43 -16.34 -25.55
CA VAL A 959 -0.09 -17.69 -25.09
C VAL A 959 0.73 -18.46 -26.13
N SER A 960 1.27 -17.78 -27.15
CA SER A 960 2.01 -18.38 -28.26
C SER A 960 3.25 -19.14 -27.79
N HIS A 961 4.07 -18.52 -26.93
CA HIS A 961 5.26 -19.15 -26.36
C HIS A 961 4.92 -20.41 -25.55
N ARG A 962 3.86 -20.35 -24.73
CA ARG A 962 3.38 -21.50 -23.95
C ARG A 962 2.95 -22.64 -24.87
N ARG A 963 2.16 -22.36 -25.91
CA ARG A 963 1.70 -23.37 -26.89
C ARG A 963 2.85 -24.01 -27.64
N MET A 964 3.88 -23.24 -28.00
CA MET A 964 5.08 -23.77 -28.64
C MET A 964 5.90 -24.66 -27.71
N ALA A 965 6.09 -24.25 -26.45
CA ALA A 965 6.79 -25.04 -25.45
C ALA A 965 6.06 -26.36 -25.13
N GLU A 966 4.74 -26.33 -24.99
CA GLU A 966 3.89 -27.52 -24.81
C GLU A 966 4.05 -28.49 -25.99
N LYS A 967 4.04 -27.98 -27.23
CA LYS A 967 4.21 -28.80 -28.44
C LYS A 967 5.60 -29.45 -28.50
N LEU A 968 6.66 -28.71 -28.18
CA LEU A 968 8.03 -29.22 -28.13
C LEU A 968 8.21 -30.28 -27.03
N LEU A 969 7.65 -30.04 -25.85
CA LEU A 969 7.66 -31.01 -24.75
C LEU A 969 6.90 -32.29 -25.11
N ALA A 970 5.73 -32.16 -25.74
CA ALA A 970 4.95 -33.30 -26.19
C ALA A 970 5.70 -34.14 -27.24
N GLN A 971 6.40 -33.50 -28.18
CA GLN A 971 7.25 -34.19 -29.16
C GLN A 971 8.41 -34.95 -28.47
N ARG A 972 9.17 -34.28 -27.60
CA ARG A 972 10.28 -34.93 -26.87
C ARG A 972 9.81 -36.10 -26.01
N LEU A 973 8.65 -35.98 -25.37
CA LEU A 973 8.05 -37.07 -24.60
C LEU A 973 7.70 -38.25 -25.50
N ASN A 974 7.10 -38.00 -26.67
CA ASN A 974 6.75 -39.06 -27.61
C ASN A 974 7.99 -39.77 -28.17
N ASP A 975 9.04 -39.01 -28.50
CA ASP A 975 10.33 -39.57 -28.97
C ASP A 975 11.01 -40.41 -27.88
N ALA A 976 10.96 -39.96 -26.62
CA ALA A 976 11.48 -40.72 -25.48
C ALA A 976 10.70 -42.02 -25.24
N LEU A 977 9.37 -41.99 -25.37
CA LEU A 977 8.52 -43.17 -25.24
C LEU A 977 8.78 -44.19 -26.36
N GLU A 978 8.99 -43.72 -27.59
CA GLU A 978 9.29 -44.61 -28.73
C GLU A 978 10.69 -45.23 -28.60
N ASN A 979 11.71 -44.46 -28.21
CA ASN A 979 13.05 -44.99 -27.90
C ASN A 979 13.02 -46.04 -26.78
N LYS A 980 12.20 -45.82 -25.75
CA LYS A 980 12.01 -46.80 -24.66
C LYS A 980 11.40 -48.10 -25.19
N ARG A 981 10.35 -48.02 -26.01
CA ARG A 981 9.72 -49.19 -26.64
C ARG A 981 10.68 -49.98 -27.53
N GLN A 982 11.51 -49.29 -28.31
CA GLN A 982 12.52 -49.94 -29.16
C GLN A 982 13.59 -50.67 -28.33
N THR A 983 14.01 -50.07 -27.22
CA THR A 983 14.98 -50.68 -26.28
C THR A 983 14.38 -51.93 -25.61
N GLU A 984 13.13 -51.87 -25.16
CA GLU A 984 12.40 -53.02 -24.59
C GLU A 984 12.30 -54.17 -25.61
N ALA A 985 11.89 -53.88 -26.84
CA ALA A 985 11.76 -54.87 -27.90
C ALA A 985 13.10 -55.53 -28.28
N PHE A 986 14.19 -54.75 -28.31
CA PHE A 986 15.53 -55.26 -28.59
C PHE A 986 16.04 -56.21 -27.50
N ILE A 987 15.81 -55.88 -26.22
CA ILE A 987 16.20 -56.74 -25.08
C ILE A 987 15.45 -58.08 -25.12
N ASP A 988 14.14 -58.07 -25.39
CA ASP A 988 13.34 -59.30 -25.42
C ASP A 988 13.67 -60.18 -26.64
N MET A 989 13.94 -59.60 -27.82
CA MET A 989 14.40 -60.35 -29.00
C MET A 989 15.76 -61.03 -28.74
N THR A 990 16.73 -60.30 -28.18
CA THR A 990 18.08 -60.84 -27.90
C THR A 990 18.03 -61.98 -26.88
N SER A 991 17.15 -61.87 -25.88
CA SER A 991 16.87 -62.94 -24.91
C SER A 991 16.37 -64.22 -25.58
N HIS A 992 15.41 -64.11 -26.48
CA HIS A 992 14.89 -65.25 -27.23
C HIS A 992 15.96 -65.90 -28.12
N GLU A 993 16.74 -65.10 -28.86
CA GLU A 993 17.79 -65.58 -29.76
C GLU A 993 18.95 -66.27 -29.01
N MET A 994 19.31 -65.82 -27.81
CA MET A 994 20.36 -66.47 -27.01
C MET A 994 19.87 -67.75 -26.30
N ARG A 995 18.61 -67.80 -25.85
CA ARG A 995 18.07 -68.95 -25.11
C ARG A 995 17.77 -70.16 -26.00
N ASN A 996 17.41 -69.93 -27.25
CA ASN A 996 17.06 -70.99 -28.20
C ASN A 996 18.21 -72.00 -28.45
N PRO A 997 19.43 -71.59 -28.84
CA PRO A 997 20.53 -72.53 -29.06
C PRO A 997 20.99 -73.22 -27.76
N LEU A 998 20.99 -72.52 -26.62
CA LEU A 998 21.34 -73.11 -25.32
C LEU A 998 20.35 -74.21 -24.91
N SER A 999 19.05 -74.00 -25.16
CA SER A 999 18.03 -75.00 -24.88
C SER A 999 18.18 -76.23 -25.78
N ALA A 1000 18.56 -76.04 -27.04
CA ALA A 1000 18.84 -77.14 -27.97
C ALA A 1000 20.10 -77.95 -27.56
N ILE A 1001 21.16 -77.27 -27.11
CA ILE A 1001 22.38 -77.92 -26.59
C ILE A 1001 22.06 -78.75 -25.36
N LEU A 1002 21.32 -78.17 -24.39
CA LEU A 1002 20.90 -78.88 -23.18
C LEU A 1002 20.08 -80.12 -23.51
N GLN A 1003 19.06 -80.00 -24.36
CA GLN A 1003 18.23 -81.13 -24.76
C GLN A 1003 19.03 -82.22 -25.46
N SER A 1004 19.98 -81.84 -26.32
CA SER A 1004 20.82 -82.80 -27.04
C SER A 1004 21.76 -83.55 -26.10
N ALA A 1005 22.40 -82.83 -25.17
CA ALA A 1005 23.30 -83.42 -24.19
C ALA A 1005 22.55 -84.29 -23.16
N ASP A 1006 21.38 -83.86 -22.68
CA ASP A 1006 20.50 -84.67 -21.81
C ASP A 1006 20.04 -85.95 -22.52
N SER A 1007 19.74 -85.88 -23.83
CA SER A 1007 19.38 -87.05 -24.63
C SER A 1007 20.54 -88.04 -24.76
N ILE A 1008 21.78 -87.56 -24.94
CA ILE A 1008 22.98 -88.39 -24.97
C ILE A 1008 23.17 -89.10 -23.62
N VAL A 1009 23.08 -88.36 -22.51
CA VAL A 1009 23.19 -88.93 -21.15
C VAL A 1009 22.08 -89.96 -20.92
N SER A 1010 20.82 -89.63 -21.20
CA SER A 1010 19.68 -90.52 -20.98
C SER A 1010 19.79 -91.81 -21.81
N THR A 1011 20.21 -91.71 -23.07
CA THR A 1011 20.34 -92.86 -23.97
C THR A 1011 21.44 -93.81 -23.50
N LEU A 1012 22.62 -93.28 -23.15
CA LEU A 1012 23.77 -94.09 -22.73
C LEU A 1012 23.60 -94.66 -21.30
N THR A 1013 22.96 -93.91 -20.39
CA THR A 1013 22.71 -94.36 -19.00
C THR A 1013 21.59 -95.41 -18.94
N ALA A 1014 20.60 -95.37 -19.84
CA ALA A 1014 19.53 -96.36 -19.90
C ALA A 1014 19.97 -97.72 -20.46
N THR A 1015 21.09 -97.79 -21.18
CA THR A 1015 21.65 -99.03 -21.73
C THR A 1015 22.55 -99.78 -20.74
N VAL A 1016 21.94 -100.55 -19.83
CA VAL A 1016 22.61 -101.68 -19.13
C VAL A 1016 22.61 -102.95 -20.02
N MET A 1017 22.35 -102.82 -21.33
CA MET A 1017 22.39 -103.94 -22.28
C MET A 1017 23.12 -103.60 -23.57
N PRO A 1018 23.91 -104.54 -24.12
CA PRO A 1018 24.69 -104.33 -25.33
C PRO A 1018 23.76 -104.04 -26.52
N ILE A 1019 24.08 -103.00 -27.28
CA ILE A 1019 23.40 -102.66 -28.53
C ILE A 1019 23.71 -103.78 -29.55
N VAL A 1020 22.87 -104.81 -29.58
CA VAL A 1020 22.92 -105.86 -30.61
C VAL A 1020 22.08 -105.40 -31.78
N GLY A 1021 22.73 -104.66 -32.68
CA GLY A 1021 22.17 -104.19 -33.94
C GLY A 1021 23.26 -103.72 -34.88
N GLY A 1022 24.07 -104.66 -35.38
CA GLY A 1022 24.91 -104.49 -36.58
C GLY A 1022 25.93 -103.34 -36.58
N ASN A 1023 27.14 -103.66 -36.11
CA ASN A 1023 28.44 -103.00 -36.40
C ASN A 1023 28.96 -101.83 -35.54
N VAL A 1024 28.38 -101.49 -34.38
CA VAL A 1024 29.10 -100.64 -33.40
C VAL A 1024 28.88 -101.16 -31.97
N SER A 1025 29.92 -101.74 -31.37
CA SER A 1025 29.99 -101.97 -29.92
C SER A 1025 30.78 -100.84 -29.28
N VAL A 1026 30.11 -99.95 -28.54
CA VAL A 1026 30.81 -98.98 -27.68
C VAL A 1026 31.25 -99.73 -26.43
N SER A 1027 32.52 -99.62 -26.03
CA SER A 1027 32.99 -100.20 -24.76
C SER A 1027 32.34 -99.45 -23.59
N SER A 1028 32.17 -100.12 -22.44
CA SER A 1028 31.65 -99.48 -21.22
C SER A 1028 32.46 -98.23 -20.86
N GLU A 1029 33.79 -98.31 -20.99
CA GLU A 1029 34.71 -97.21 -20.70
C GLU A 1029 34.48 -96.00 -21.62
N THR A 1030 34.32 -96.22 -22.93
CA THR A 1030 34.02 -95.14 -23.88
C THR A 1030 32.61 -94.57 -23.68
N ALA A 1031 31.63 -95.38 -23.27
CA ALA A 1031 30.29 -94.88 -22.95
C ALA A 1031 30.31 -93.96 -21.71
N ASP A 1032 31.06 -94.34 -20.67
CA ASP A 1032 31.24 -93.53 -19.46
C ASP A 1032 31.96 -92.20 -19.77
N GLU A 1033 33.00 -92.23 -20.60
CA GLU A 1033 33.69 -91.01 -21.07
C GLU A 1033 32.76 -90.06 -21.85
N ILE A 1034 31.88 -90.60 -22.70
CA ILE A 1034 30.91 -89.78 -23.46
C ILE A 1034 29.86 -89.18 -22.52
N VAL A 1035 29.41 -89.93 -21.51
CA VAL A 1035 28.46 -89.42 -20.50
C VAL A 1035 29.09 -88.28 -19.70
N ASP A 1036 30.35 -88.43 -19.26
CA ASP A 1036 31.06 -87.39 -18.50
C ASP A 1036 31.27 -86.11 -19.34
N ALA A 1037 31.62 -86.28 -20.62
CA ALA A 1037 31.70 -85.17 -21.57
C ALA A 1037 30.34 -84.47 -21.78
N ALA A 1038 29.26 -85.23 -21.92
CA ALA A 1038 27.91 -84.68 -22.08
C ALA A 1038 27.42 -83.95 -20.80
N GLN A 1039 27.72 -84.49 -19.62
CA GLN A 1039 27.45 -83.82 -18.33
C GLN A 1039 28.22 -82.51 -18.20
N THR A 1040 29.48 -82.48 -18.66
CA THR A 1040 30.27 -81.25 -18.72
C THR A 1040 29.63 -80.21 -19.63
N ILE A 1041 29.16 -80.62 -20.82
CA ILE A 1041 28.44 -79.72 -21.75
C ILE A 1041 27.16 -79.17 -21.10
N ILE A 1042 26.39 -79.99 -20.40
CA ILE A 1042 25.18 -79.56 -19.67
C ILE A 1042 25.55 -78.48 -18.64
N LEU A 1043 26.58 -78.72 -17.83
CA LEU A 1043 27.01 -77.80 -16.79
C LEU A 1043 27.47 -76.45 -17.38
N CYS A 1044 28.23 -76.49 -18.47
CA CYS A 1044 28.64 -75.28 -19.20
C CYS A 1044 27.45 -74.52 -19.79
N ALA A 1045 26.50 -75.21 -20.43
CA ALA A 1045 25.33 -74.58 -21.03
C ALA A 1045 24.38 -73.99 -19.98
N GLN A 1046 24.20 -74.66 -18.84
CA GLN A 1046 23.44 -74.13 -17.69
C GLN A 1046 24.10 -72.88 -17.10
N HIS A 1047 25.43 -72.87 -16.99
CA HIS A 1047 26.16 -71.70 -16.52
C HIS A 1047 26.02 -70.51 -17.47
N GLN A 1048 26.17 -70.73 -18.78
CA GLN A 1048 25.97 -69.68 -19.79
C GLN A 1048 24.55 -69.13 -19.78
N LYS A 1049 23.54 -69.99 -19.63
CA LYS A 1049 22.14 -69.57 -19.47
C LYS A 1049 21.96 -68.63 -18.27
N ARG A 1050 22.59 -68.96 -17.13
CA ARG A 1050 22.52 -68.15 -15.91
C ARG A 1050 23.17 -66.77 -16.10
N ILE A 1051 24.33 -66.72 -16.75
CA ILE A 1051 25.00 -65.44 -17.11
C ILE A 1051 24.12 -64.60 -18.02
N VAL A 1052 23.51 -65.20 -19.04
CA VAL A 1052 22.60 -64.49 -19.96
C VAL A 1052 21.41 -63.92 -19.20
N ASP A 1053 20.79 -64.70 -18.31
CA ASP A 1053 19.66 -64.24 -17.49
C ASP A 1053 20.07 -63.10 -16.53
N ASP A 1054 21.26 -63.16 -15.94
CA ASP A 1054 21.78 -62.12 -15.05
C ASP A 1054 22.08 -60.81 -15.81
N ILE A 1055 22.74 -60.90 -16.98
CA ILE A 1055 23.03 -59.72 -17.84
C ILE A 1055 21.73 -59.07 -18.32
N LEU A 1056 20.72 -59.86 -18.69
CA LEU A 1056 19.41 -59.35 -19.08
C LEU A 1056 18.69 -58.68 -17.92
N THR A 1057 18.79 -59.25 -16.70
CA THR A 1057 18.20 -58.67 -15.49
C THR A 1057 18.86 -57.34 -15.15
N LEU A 1058 20.19 -57.27 -15.20
CA LEU A 1058 20.95 -56.04 -15.00
C LEU A 1058 20.60 -54.98 -16.07
N SER A 1059 20.50 -55.38 -17.34
CA SER A 1059 20.14 -54.47 -18.44
C SER A 1059 18.71 -53.93 -18.29
N LYS A 1060 17.77 -54.73 -17.78
CA LYS A 1060 16.41 -54.29 -17.45
C LYS A 1060 16.39 -53.35 -16.23
N LEU A 1061 17.32 -53.52 -15.30
CA LEU A 1061 17.51 -52.64 -14.14
C LEU A 1061 18.10 -51.28 -14.54
N ASP A 1062 19.18 -51.26 -15.34
CA ASP A 1062 19.81 -50.04 -15.87
C ASP A 1062 18.83 -49.24 -16.74
N ALA A 1063 18.00 -49.91 -17.53
CA ALA A 1063 16.93 -49.28 -18.31
C ALA A 1063 15.70 -48.86 -17.48
N SER A 1064 15.74 -49.00 -16.15
CA SER A 1064 14.63 -48.67 -15.23
C SER A 1064 13.30 -49.37 -15.55
N LEU A 1065 13.36 -50.60 -16.06
CA LEU A 1065 12.21 -51.43 -16.41
C LEU A 1065 11.76 -52.35 -15.25
N LEU A 1066 12.56 -52.43 -14.19
CA LEU A 1066 12.27 -53.20 -12.98
C LEU A 1066 12.17 -52.26 -11.77
N VAL A 1067 11.07 -52.35 -11.04
CA VAL A 1067 10.87 -51.62 -9.79
C VAL A 1067 11.27 -52.52 -8.63
N ILE A 1068 12.35 -52.15 -7.93
CA ILE A 1068 12.74 -52.81 -6.68
C ILE A 1068 11.81 -52.29 -5.58
N SER A 1069 10.84 -53.10 -5.15
CA SER A 1069 10.08 -52.87 -3.93
C SER A 1069 10.76 -53.63 -2.79
N PRO A 1070 11.12 -52.99 -1.66
CA PRO A 1070 11.44 -53.74 -0.45
C PRO A 1070 10.19 -54.51 -0.01
N GLU A 1071 10.35 -55.79 0.35
CA GLU A 1071 9.26 -56.61 0.89
C GLU A 1071 8.74 -56.02 2.22
N LYS A 1072 7.45 -56.25 2.47
CA LYS A 1072 6.66 -55.74 3.60
C LYS A 1072 7.21 -56.08 4.97
#